data_AF-J3MV27-F1
#
_entry.id   AF-J3MV27-F1
#
_cell.length_a   1.000
_cell.length_b   1.000
_cell.length_c   1.000
_cell.angle_alpha   90.00
_cell.angle_beta   90.00
_cell.angle_gamma   90.00
#
_symmetry.space_group_name_H-M   'P 1'
#
loop_
_entity.id
_entity.type
_entity.pdbx_description
1 polymer ?
#
loop_
_entity_poly.entity_id
_entity_poly.type
_entity_poly.pdbx_seq_one_letter_code
_entity_poly.pdbx_strand_id
1 'polypeptide(L)'
;MKLLVLNYIFIQQIPTCNGRHCGDTWPGPTDKNKPLLWTENWTAQYRVFGDPPSQRSAEDIAFSVARFFSVGGTMANYYMYHGGTNLGRTGAAFVMPRYYDEAPLDEFGLYKEPKWGHLKDLHHALRLCKKALLWGNPSSQPLGKLYEARVFEIAEKKVCVAFLSNHNTKEDGTVTFRGQKYFVARRSVSILADCKTVVFSTQHVNSQHNQRTFHFADQTVQNNAWEMFAEGKIPRYKQTTIRTQRPLEQYNLTKDKTDYLWYATSFRLEADDMPFRKDIRPVLEVSSHGHAVAAFVNDVFVGVGHGTKINKAFTMEVVMELKVGVNHIAILSTTLGMMDSGAYLEHRQAGVHTVTIQGLNTGTLDLTTNGWGHLVALNGERRQVYTEQGMGTVAWKPGKSAQSLTWYRRHFDAPSGDDPVVIDLTPMGKGNLYVNGESLGRYWVSYRHALGKPSQYLYNVPRLLLRPTGNVLMLFEEEGGRPDAIMILTVKRDNICTFISEKNPAHVRTWERKDSQLTAVAGDGRPQAVLSCPPKKTIRQIVFASYGNPLGICGNYTFGSCHAPRSKEVVEKACVGKKTCSLTVAHDVYGGGAQRPRTRPGQVLQEASRRRRAIIQPSALLCCSYILLSRSRLRLHPSIHPSDSLSLTFS
;
A
#
# COMPACT_ATOMS: atom_id res chain seq x y z
N MET A 1 -23.05 -33.78 30.04
CA MET A 1 -22.19 -33.82 28.83
C MET A 1 -21.83 -32.44 28.27
N LYS A 2 -22.75 -31.60 27.74
CA LYS A 2 -22.36 -30.37 26.99
C LYS A 2 -21.34 -29.44 27.68
N LEU A 3 -21.45 -29.17 28.99
CA LEU A 3 -20.44 -28.38 29.74
C LEU A 3 -19.04 -29.03 29.77
N LEU A 4 -18.96 -30.35 29.91
CA LEU A 4 -17.67 -31.08 29.95
C LEU A 4 -16.95 -31.02 28.59
N VAL A 5 -17.69 -31.06 27.49
CA VAL A 5 -17.13 -30.92 26.13
C VAL A 5 -16.58 -29.51 25.93
N LEU A 6 -17.31 -28.47 26.35
CA LEU A 6 -16.82 -27.08 26.29
C LEU A 6 -15.54 -26.90 27.12
N ASN A 7 -15.48 -27.42 28.35
CA ASN A 7 -14.27 -27.35 29.17
C ASN A 7 -13.08 -28.07 28.50
N TYR A 8 -13.29 -29.25 27.90
CA TYR A 8 -12.24 -29.97 27.18
C TYR A 8 -11.68 -29.17 25.99
N ILE A 9 -12.55 -28.48 25.24
CA ILE A 9 -12.15 -27.63 24.11
C ILE A 9 -11.29 -26.45 24.59
N PHE A 10 -11.71 -25.74 25.65
CA PHE A 10 -10.94 -24.60 26.19
C PHE A 10 -9.60 -25.03 26.82
N ILE A 11 -9.51 -26.24 27.38
CA ILE A 11 -8.25 -26.78 27.90
C ILE A 11 -7.21 -26.95 26.77
N GLN A 12 -7.61 -27.34 25.54
CA GLN A 12 -6.67 -27.57 24.44
C GLN A 12 -6.33 -26.32 23.60
N GLN A 13 -7.14 -25.25 23.65
CA GLN A 13 -6.88 -24.03 22.88
C GLN A 13 -5.59 -23.31 23.33
N ILE A 14 -4.76 -22.90 22.37
CA ILE A 14 -3.59 -22.03 22.60
C ILE A 14 -4.01 -20.57 22.30
N PRO A 15 -4.10 -19.68 23.31
CA PRO A 15 -4.37 -18.27 23.06
C PRO A 15 -3.13 -17.62 22.43
N THR A 16 -3.36 -16.69 21.50
CA THR A 16 -2.31 -16.00 20.74
C THR A 16 -2.41 -14.49 20.94
N CYS A 17 -1.38 -13.76 20.51
CA CYS A 17 -1.37 -12.29 20.54
C CYS A 17 -1.38 -11.67 19.14
N ASN A 18 -2.07 -10.54 19.02
CA ASN A 18 -2.10 -9.66 17.84
C ASN A 18 -1.67 -8.24 18.27
N GLY A 19 -1.00 -7.49 17.39
CA GLY A 19 -0.58 -6.12 17.65
C GLY A 19 0.82 -5.78 17.14
N ARG A 20 1.47 -4.77 17.76
CA ARG A 20 2.82 -4.32 17.37
C ARG A 20 3.96 -4.81 18.26
N HIS A 21 3.72 -5.13 19.53
CA HIS A 21 4.78 -5.42 20.51
C HIS A 21 4.41 -6.53 21.52
N CYS A 22 3.91 -7.69 21.06
CA CYS A 22 3.48 -8.77 21.96
C CYS A 22 4.56 -9.21 22.97
N GLY A 23 5.86 -9.07 22.65
CA GLY A 23 6.97 -9.35 23.58
C GLY A 23 7.19 -8.31 24.69
N ASP A 24 6.53 -7.14 24.62
CA ASP A 24 6.47 -6.14 25.68
C ASP A 24 5.06 -6.07 26.32
N THR A 25 3.98 -6.40 25.59
CA THR A 25 2.58 -6.11 25.99
C THR A 25 1.73 -7.33 26.34
N TRP A 26 2.22 -8.57 26.22
CA TRP A 26 1.43 -9.77 26.50
C TRP A 26 2.19 -10.75 27.43
N PRO A 27 1.64 -11.11 28.61
CA PRO A 27 2.29 -12.02 29.57
C PRO A 27 2.17 -13.52 29.20
N GLY A 28 1.65 -13.80 28.00
CA GLY A 28 1.42 -15.16 27.51
C GLY A 28 0.12 -15.81 28.02
N PRO A 29 -0.06 -17.12 27.77
CA PRO A 29 -1.13 -17.91 28.34
C PRO A 29 -1.02 -18.01 29.88
N THR A 30 -2.14 -18.25 30.55
CA THR A 30 -2.20 -18.57 31.98
C THR A 30 -1.50 -19.92 32.25
N ASP A 31 -1.82 -20.93 31.46
CA ASP A 31 -1.13 -22.22 31.44
C ASP A 31 0.24 -22.07 30.77
N LYS A 32 1.31 -22.28 31.55
CA LYS A 32 2.70 -22.08 31.10
C LYS A 32 3.26 -23.25 30.28
N ASN A 33 2.50 -24.32 30.09
CA ASN A 33 2.85 -25.39 29.15
C ASN A 33 2.49 -25.02 27.70
N LYS A 34 1.72 -23.95 27.47
CA LYS A 34 1.31 -23.49 26.14
C LYS A 34 2.34 -22.50 25.55
N PRO A 35 2.67 -22.61 24.25
CA PRO A 35 3.71 -21.79 23.63
C PRO A 35 3.29 -20.33 23.43
N LEU A 36 4.27 -19.43 23.46
CA LEU A 36 4.07 -18.03 23.08
C LEU A 36 4.00 -17.89 21.55
N LEU A 37 2.79 -17.65 21.03
CA LEU A 37 2.48 -17.48 19.61
C LEU A 37 1.95 -16.07 19.32
N TRP A 38 2.52 -15.41 18.31
CA TRP A 38 2.11 -14.09 17.81
C TRP A 38 1.54 -14.23 16.40
N THR A 39 0.21 -14.16 16.28
CA THR A 39 -0.54 -14.41 15.05
C THR A 39 -0.60 -13.21 14.11
N GLU A 40 -0.56 -11.98 14.63
CA GLU A 40 -0.51 -10.77 13.80
C GLU A 40 0.51 -9.74 14.33
N ASN A 41 1.73 -9.75 13.79
CA ASN A 41 2.66 -8.62 13.94
C ASN A 41 2.37 -7.58 12.87
N TRP A 42 1.69 -6.48 13.24
CA TRP A 42 1.22 -5.48 12.29
C TRP A 42 2.38 -4.74 11.60
N THR A 43 2.64 -5.03 10.32
CA THR A 43 3.80 -4.52 9.56
C THR A 43 3.64 -3.07 9.10
N ALA A 44 2.43 -2.53 9.22
CA ALA A 44 2.03 -1.14 8.99
C ALA A 44 0.72 -0.90 9.75
N GLN A 45 -0.11 0.02 9.25
CA GLN A 45 -1.55 0.09 9.55
C GLN A 45 -2.27 0.18 8.21
N TYR A 46 -3.30 -0.64 7.96
CA TYR A 46 -4.12 -0.48 6.76
C TYR A 46 -4.82 0.88 6.79
N ARG A 47 -5.06 1.46 5.62
CA ARG A 47 -5.66 2.80 5.46
C ARG A 47 -6.94 2.71 4.64
N VAL A 48 -7.87 3.61 4.92
CA VAL A 48 -9.17 3.73 4.25
C VAL A 48 -9.22 4.96 3.33
N PHE A 49 -10.29 5.12 2.57
CA PHE A 49 -10.58 6.42 1.95
C PHE A 49 -10.75 7.49 3.05
N GLY A 50 -10.08 8.63 2.89
CA GLY A 50 -9.99 9.72 3.87
C GLY A 50 -8.77 9.67 4.80
N ASP A 51 -8.03 8.57 4.85
CA ASP A 51 -6.83 8.45 5.68
C ASP A 51 -5.58 9.06 5.01
N PRO A 52 -4.69 9.76 5.75
CA PRO A 52 -3.32 10.01 5.32
C PRO A 52 -2.47 8.71 5.36
N PRO A 53 -1.36 8.61 4.60
CA PRO A 53 -0.45 7.46 4.65
C PRO A 53 0.07 7.15 6.06
N SER A 54 0.33 5.87 6.35
CA SER A 54 0.91 5.42 7.62
C SER A 54 1.97 4.36 7.36
N GLN A 55 3.10 4.44 8.06
CA GLN A 55 4.22 3.52 7.93
C GLN A 55 4.63 2.97 9.30
N ARG A 56 5.36 1.85 9.28
CA ARG A 56 6.09 1.31 10.43
C ARG A 56 7.49 0.96 9.95
N SER A 57 8.52 1.30 10.72
CA SER A 57 9.91 1.17 10.27
C SER A 57 10.37 -0.30 10.26
N ALA A 58 11.47 -0.60 9.56
CA ALA A 58 12.02 -1.96 9.51
C ALA A 58 12.61 -2.36 10.87
N GLU A 59 13.25 -1.39 11.52
CA GLU A 59 13.97 -1.45 12.78
C GLU A 59 13.04 -1.71 13.96
N ASP A 60 11.86 -1.11 13.97
CA ASP A 60 10.84 -1.33 15.01
C ASP A 60 10.18 -2.71 14.92
N ILE A 61 9.91 -3.19 13.69
CA ILE A 61 9.41 -4.56 13.47
C ILE A 61 10.50 -5.59 13.82
N ALA A 62 11.76 -5.31 13.48
CA ALA A 62 12.89 -6.15 13.86
C ALA A 62 13.09 -6.17 15.38
N PHE A 63 13.00 -5.00 16.04
CA PHE A 63 13.01 -4.88 17.50
C PHE A 63 11.91 -5.74 18.12
N SER A 64 10.66 -5.58 17.66
CA SER A 64 9.52 -6.23 18.29
C SER A 64 9.59 -7.76 18.17
N VAL A 65 10.06 -8.28 17.03
CA VAL A 65 10.26 -9.72 16.83
C VAL A 65 11.46 -10.24 17.63
N ALA A 66 12.62 -9.57 17.59
CA ALA A 66 13.78 -9.98 18.38
C ALA A 66 13.46 -9.98 19.89
N ARG A 67 12.70 -8.98 20.36
CA ARG A 67 12.18 -8.90 21.72
C ARG A 67 11.24 -10.07 22.05
N PHE A 68 10.29 -10.39 21.18
CA PHE A 68 9.37 -11.52 21.38
C PHE A 68 10.10 -12.86 21.49
N PHE A 69 11.05 -13.16 20.58
CA PHE A 69 11.87 -14.37 20.70
C PHE A 69 12.75 -14.36 21.97
N SER A 70 13.28 -13.20 22.39
CA SER A 70 14.07 -13.10 23.63
C SER A 70 13.29 -13.46 24.90
N VAL A 71 11.96 -13.32 24.91
CA VAL A 71 11.09 -13.67 26.06
C VAL A 71 10.47 -15.07 25.97
N GLY A 72 10.95 -15.92 25.05
CA GLY A 72 10.43 -17.29 24.84
C GLY A 72 9.37 -17.40 23.75
N GLY A 73 9.19 -16.36 22.93
CA GLY A 73 8.37 -16.41 21.72
C GLY A 73 8.85 -17.49 20.75
N THR A 74 7.92 -18.29 20.22
CA THR A 74 8.24 -19.42 19.31
C THR A 74 7.74 -19.23 17.88
N MET A 75 6.67 -18.46 17.68
CA MET A 75 6.12 -18.12 16.36
C MET A 75 5.76 -16.64 16.29
N ALA A 76 6.19 -15.93 15.25
CA ALA A 76 5.72 -14.59 14.92
C ALA A 76 5.36 -14.50 13.44
N ASN A 77 4.08 -14.27 13.14
CA ASN A 77 3.57 -14.08 11.79
C ASN A 77 3.43 -12.58 11.46
N TYR A 78 3.69 -12.20 10.21
CA TYR A 78 3.65 -10.81 9.75
C TYR A 78 2.29 -10.50 9.11
N TYR A 79 1.53 -9.60 9.73
CA TYR A 79 0.24 -9.14 9.21
C TYR A 79 0.38 -7.71 8.65
N MET A 80 0.51 -7.48 7.35
CA MET A 80 0.68 -8.45 6.26
C MET A 80 2.15 -8.59 5.87
N TYR A 81 2.54 -9.77 5.36
CA TYR A 81 3.82 -9.95 4.65
C TYR A 81 3.73 -9.42 3.20
N HIS A 82 2.59 -9.65 2.56
CA HIS A 82 2.11 -9.01 1.33
C HIS A 82 0.63 -8.69 1.53
N GLY A 83 0.22 -7.45 1.26
CA GLY A 83 -1.18 -7.03 1.37
C GLY A 83 -1.99 -7.21 0.09
N GLY A 84 -1.39 -6.87 -1.06
CA GLY A 84 -2.04 -6.95 -2.37
C GLY A 84 -3.13 -5.89 -2.58
N THR A 85 -4.16 -6.27 -3.35
CA THR A 85 -5.26 -5.38 -3.74
C THR A 85 -6.62 -6.04 -3.47
N ASN A 86 -7.53 -5.33 -2.79
CA ASN A 86 -8.94 -5.68 -2.68
C ASN A 86 -9.62 -5.42 -4.04
N LEU A 87 -9.64 -6.42 -4.91
CA LEU A 87 -10.33 -6.38 -6.20
C LEU A 87 -11.86 -6.45 -6.01
N GLY A 88 -12.61 -5.98 -6.99
CA GLY A 88 -14.08 -5.91 -6.93
C GLY A 88 -14.61 -5.02 -5.81
N ARG A 89 -15.84 -5.32 -5.35
CA ARG A 89 -16.60 -4.46 -4.43
C ARG A 89 -16.89 -5.06 -3.04
N THR A 90 -16.62 -6.33 -2.82
CA THR A 90 -16.97 -7.05 -1.57
C THR A 90 -15.95 -6.87 -0.42
N GLY A 91 -14.95 -6.01 -0.60
CA GLY A 91 -14.09 -5.55 0.50
C GLY A 91 -14.86 -4.76 1.57
N ALA A 92 -14.24 -4.59 2.75
CA ALA A 92 -14.86 -3.97 3.92
C ALA A 92 -15.10 -2.45 3.79
N ALA A 93 -16.03 -1.94 4.60
CA ALA A 93 -16.48 -0.55 4.66
C ALA A 93 -15.30 0.45 4.62
N PHE A 94 -15.30 1.34 3.63
CA PHE A 94 -14.27 2.38 3.37
C PHE A 94 -12.85 1.86 3.08
N VAL A 95 -12.58 0.55 3.11
CA VAL A 95 -11.26 -0.01 2.80
C VAL A 95 -10.99 0.15 1.30
N MET A 96 -9.82 0.71 0.98
CA MET A 96 -9.42 0.98 -0.40
C MET A 96 -9.01 -0.32 -1.13
N PRO A 97 -8.97 -0.33 -2.48
CA PRO A 97 -8.31 -1.40 -3.22
C PRO A 97 -6.88 -1.65 -2.71
N ARG A 98 -6.07 -0.61 -2.48
CA ARG A 98 -4.72 -0.75 -1.92
C ARG A 98 -4.77 -1.34 -0.51
N TYR A 99 -4.26 -2.57 -0.34
CA TYR A 99 -4.15 -3.20 0.97
C TYR A 99 -2.68 -3.36 1.39
N TYR A 100 -2.33 -2.87 2.59
CA TYR A 100 -1.01 -3.07 3.21
C TYR A 100 0.23 -2.81 2.31
N ASP A 101 0.21 -1.79 1.44
CA ASP A 101 1.33 -1.39 0.55
C ASP A 101 2.67 -1.04 1.26
N GLU A 102 2.62 -0.93 2.58
CA GLU A 102 3.77 -0.72 3.46
C GLU A 102 4.35 -2.01 4.05
N ALA A 103 3.83 -3.18 3.68
CA ALA A 103 4.32 -4.51 4.03
C ALA A 103 5.71 -4.83 3.41
N PRO A 104 6.38 -5.92 3.85
CA PRO A 104 7.64 -6.38 3.26
C PRO A 104 7.60 -6.58 1.73
N LEU A 105 6.48 -7.07 1.19
CA LEU A 105 6.14 -6.98 -0.23
C LEU A 105 5.05 -5.93 -0.40
N ASP A 106 5.25 -4.96 -1.28
CA ASP A 106 4.29 -3.86 -1.50
C ASP A 106 3.02 -4.30 -2.24
N GLU A 107 2.10 -3.38 -2.58
CA GLU A 107 0.83 -3.69 -3.30
C GLU A 107 1.07 -4.53 -4.57
N PHE A 108 2.23 -4.37 -5.21
CA PHE A 108 2.59 -4.99 -6.48
C PHE A 108 3.47 -6.24 -6.32
N GLY A 109 3.65 -6.72 -5.09
CA GLY A 109 4.50 -7.87 -4.77
C GLY A 109 6.01 -7.57 -4.82
N LEU A 110 6.42 -6.30 -5.00
CA LEU A 110 7.83 -5.94 -5.09
C LEU A 110 8.47 -5.87 -3.70
N TYR A 111 9.71 -6.34 -3.57
CA TYR A 111 10.48 -6.24 -2.32
C TYR A 111 10.61 -4.79 -1.86
N LYS A 112 9.98 -4.44 -0.74
CA LYS A 112 10.04 -3.11 -0.13
C LYS A 112 11.27 -3.03 0.77
N GLU A 113 12.38 -2.56 0.20
CA GLU A 113 13.64 -2.50 0.91
C GLU A 113 13.80 -1.17 1.68
N PRO A 114 14.32 -1.17 2.93
CA PRO A 114 15.03 -2.28 3.59
C PRO A 114 14.14 -3.22 4.43
N LYS A 115 12.81 -3.03 4.46
CA LYS A 115 11.91 -3.77 5.36
C LYS A 115 11.95 -5.28 5.07
N TRP A 116 11.92 -5.67 3.81
CA TRP A 116 12.03 -7.09 3.44
C TRP A 116 13.37 -7.68 3.87
N GLY A 117 14.47 -7.03 3.48
CA GLY A 117 15.83 -7.49 3.69
C GLY A 117 16.24 -7.53 5.16
N HIS A 118 15.95 -6.49 5.94
CA HIS A 118 16.30 -6.43 7.36
C HIS A 118 15.57 -7.49 8.19
N LEU A 119 14.30 -7.79 7.85
CA LEU A 119 13.54 -8.87 8.50
C LEU A 119 14.06 -10.25 8.07
N LYS A 120 14.37 -10.44 6.78
CA LYS A 120 15.07 -11.64 6.24
C LYS A 120 16.42 -11.87 6.93
N ASP A 121 17.16 -10.82 7.26
CA ASP A 121 18.44 -10.92 7.98
C ASP A 121 18.26 -11.19 9.48
N LEU A 122 17.20 -10.66 10.11
CA LEU A 122 16.76 -11.12 11.45
C LEU A 122 16.39 -12.61 11.43
N HIS A 123 15.71 -13.12 10.40
CA HIS A 123 15.38 -14.54 10.28
C HIS A 123 16.63 -15.42 10.18
N HIS A 124 17.66 -14.97 9.46
CA HIS A 124 18.97 -15.64 9.47
C HIS A 124 19.61 -15.65 10.87
N ALA A 125 19.57 -14.54 11.61
CA ALA A 125 20.10 -14.47 12.96
C ALA A 125 19.36 -15.43 13.91
N LEU A 126 18.03 -15.42 13.91
CA LEU A 126 17.21 -16.36 14.68
C LEU A 126 17.44 -17.83 14.26
N ARG A 127 17.69 -18.09 12.96
CA ARG A 127 18.04 -19.43 12.44
C ARG A 127 19.41 -19.91 12.91
N LEU A 128 20.40 -19.03 13.07
CA LEU A 128 21.67 -19.36 13.75
C LEU A 128 21.39 -19.68 15.23
N CYS A 129 20.57 -18.88 15.90
CA CYS A 129 20.23 -19.04 17.31
C CYS A 129 19.32 -20.24 17.65
N LYS A 130 18.67 -20.87 16.66
CA LYS A 130 17.56 -21.83 16.85
C LYS A 130 17.84 -22.95 17.86
N LYS A 131 19.08 -23.45 17.94
CA LYS A 131 19.44 -24.56 18.84
C LYS A 131 19.40 -24.13 20.31
N ALA A 132 19.81 -22.90 20.63
CA ALA A 132 19.68 -22.36 21.97
C ALA A 132 18.22 -22.00 22.29
N LEU A 133 17.51 -21.40 21.33
CA LEU A 133 16.11 -20.98 21.52
C LEU A 133 15.13 -22.14 21.79
N LEU A 134 15.42 -23.35 21.31
CA LEU A 134 14.53 -24.52 21.44
C LEU A 134 14.94 -25.51 22.55
N TRP A 135 16.20 -25.52 22.97
CA TRP A 135 16.73 -26.52 23.93
C TRP A 135 17.69 -25.95 24.98
N GLY A 136 17.95 -24.64 24.98
CA GLY A 136 18.81 -23.96 25.94
C GLY A 136 18.05 -23.46 27.15
N ASN A 137 18.65 -23.56 28.32
CA ASN A 137 18.10 -23.05 29.56
C ASN A 137 18.05 -21.51 29.49
N PRO A 138 16.87 -20.88 29.67
CA PRO A 138 16.73 -19.44 29.62
C PRO A 138 17.17 -18.79 30.95
N SER A 139 17.83 -17.65 30.85
CA SER A 139 18.17 -16.79 32.00
C SER A 139 18.14 -15.31 31.59
N SER A 140 18.01 -14.41 32.57
CA SER A 140 18.03 -12.97 32.34
C SER A 140 18.86 -12.25 33.40
N GLN A 141 19.65 -11.26 32.96
CA GLN A 141 20.41 -10.39 33.85
C GLN A 141 20.18 -8.91 33.49
N PRO A 142 19.99 -8.01 34.48
CA PRO A 142 20.04 -6.57 34.22
C PRO A 142 21.46 -6.17 33.85
N LEU A 143 21.60 -5.25 32.89
CA LEU A 143 22.88 -4.64 32.50
C LEU A 143 22.95 -3.13 32.80
N GLY A 144 21.93 -2.59 33.46
CA GLY A 144 21.78 -1.18 33.81
C GLY A 144 20.33 -0.73 33.74
N LYS A 145 20.06 0.53 34.07
CA LYS A 145 18.71 1.11 33.96
C LYS A 145 18.24 1.08 32.50
N LEU A 146 17.16 0.32 32.22
CA LEU A 146 16.60 0.02 30.89
C LEU A 146 17.42 -0.96 30.00
N TYR A 147 18.50 -1.57 30.51
CA TYR A 147 19.30 -2.55 29.78
C TYR A 147 19.15 -3.97 30.35
N GLU A 148 18.90 -4.95 29.49
CA GLU A 148 18.71 -6.36 29.85
C GLU A 148 19.51 -7.26 28.90
N ALA A 149 20.14 -8.31 29.40
CA ALA A 149 20.55 -9.45 28.59
C ALA A 149 19.65 -10.65 28.91
N ARG A 150 19.10 -11.26 27.86
CA ARG A 150 18.44 -12.57 27.93
C ARG A 150 19.28 -13.62 27.24
N VAL A 151 19.58 -14.72 27.93
CA VAL A 151 20.55 -15.73 27.51
C VAL A 151 19.87 -17.09 27.45
N PHE A 152 20.16 -17.85 26.41
CA PHE A 152 19.74 -19.25 26.25
C PHE A 152 21.01 -20.10 26.10
N GLU A 153 21.24 -21.06 27.00
CA GLU A 153 22.51 -21.80 27.06
C GLU A 153 22.35 -23.31 27.26
N ILE A 154 23.15 -24.09 26.53
CA ILE A 154 23.29 -25.55 26.63
C ILE A 154 24.76 -25.80 26.95
N ALA A 155 25.07 -25.92 28.24
CA ALA A 155 26.45 -25.88 28.75
C ALA A 155 27.28 -27.07 28.23
N GLU A 156 26.69 -28.27 28.23
CA GLU A 156 27.32 -29.53 27.83
C GLU A 156 27.74 -29.51 26.35
N LYS A 157 27.00 -28.76 25.53
CA LYS A 157 27.22 -28.64 24.08
C LYS A 157 27.92 -27.32 23.69
N LYS A 158 28.31 -26.51 24.67
CA LYS A 158 28.95 -25.18 24.50
C LYS A 158 28.17 -24.30 23.51
N VAL A 159 26.84 -24.28 23.62
CA VAL A 159 25.95 -23.45 22.81
C VAL A 159 25.34 -22.37 23.68
N CYS A 160 25.65 -21.10 23.40
CA CYS A 160 25.07 -19.95 24.08
C CYS A 160 24.53 -18.96 23.04
N VAL A 161 23.40 -18.31 23.33
CA VAL A 161 22.86 -17.17 22.58
C VAL A 161 22.46 -16.08 23.55
N ALA A 162 22.77 -14.81 23.27
CA ALA A 162 22.36 -13.67 24.07
C ALA A 162 21.63 -12.59 23.23
N PHE A 163 20.59 -12.02 23.81
CA PHE A 163 19.84 -10.86 23.31
C PHE A 163 20.11 -9.67 24.23
N LEU A 164 20.97 -8.74 23.81
CA LEU A 164 21.29 -7.52 24.55
C LEU A 164 20.30 -6.42 24.14
N SER A 165 19.41 -6.04 25.06
CA SER A 165 18.28 -5.16 24.80
C SER A 165 18.46 -3.80 25.48
N ASN A 166 18.25 -2.71 24.74
CA ASN A 166 18.18 -1.35 25.25
C ASN A 166 16.74 -0.82 25.05
N HIS A 167 16.04 -0.57 26.16
CA HIS A 167 14.66 -0.09 26.16
C HIS A 167 14.56 1.45 26.21
N ASN A 168 15.67 2.18 26.36
CA ASN A 168 15.70 3.63 26.27
C ASN A 168 15.33 4.07 24.84
N THR A 169 14.34 4.95 24.70
CA THR A 169 13.83 5.41 23.40
C THR A 169 14.61 6.60 22.83
N LYS A 170 15.49 7.23 23.62
CA LYS A 170 16.21 8.46 23.25
C LYS A 170 17.71 8.25 23.07
N GLU A 171 18.33 7.39 23.87
CA GLU A 171 19.80 7.32 24.02
C GLU A 171 20.39 5.95 23.70
N ASP A 172 21.49 5.95 22.95
CA ASP A 172 22.35 4.79 22.78
C ASP A 172 23.18 4.53 24.03
N GLY A 173 23.60 3.28 24.27
CA GLY A 173 24.51 2.93 25.37
C GLY A 173 25.62 1.97 24.97
N THR A 174 26.54 1.77 25.92
CA THR A 174 27.52 0.67 25.89
C THR A 174 27.40 -0.10 27.20
N VAL A 175 27.19 -1.41 27.12
CA VAL A 175 26.99 -2.29 28.28
C VAL A 175 28.13 -3.31 28.39
N THR A 176 28.45 -3.75 29.61
CA THR A 176 29.42 -4.84 29.83
C THR A 176 28.67 -6.16 30.02
N PHE A 177 28.92 -7.15 29.17
CA PHE A 177 28.35 -8.50 29.25
C PHE A 177 29.46 -9.56 29.10
N ARG A 178 29.52 -10.55 30.01
CA ARG A 178 30.59 -11.56 30.09
C ARG A 178 32.01 -10.97 29.90
N GLY A 179 32.28 -9.84 30.57
CA GLY A 179 33.56 -9.12 30.55
C GLY A 179 33.81 -8.21 29.33
N GLN A 180 33.00 -8.29 28.26
CA GLN A 180 33.18 -7.51 27.03
C GLN A 180 32.20 -6.35 26.93
N LYS A 181 32.60 -5.27 26.24
CA LYS A 181 31.78 -4.06 26.04
C LYS A 181 31.03 -4.12 24.70
N TYR A 182 29.72 -3.98 24.74
CA TYR A 182 28.84 -4.00 23.57
C TYR A 182 28.11 -2.67 23.40
N PHE A 183 28.16 -2.11 22.19
CA PHE A 183 27.32 -0.98 21.81
C PHE A 183 25.88 -1.47 21.54
N VAL A 184 24.89 -0.81 22.15
CA VAL A 184 23.47 -1.12 21.97
C VAL A 184 22.69 0.18 21.78
N ALA A 185 22.23 0.42 20.54
CA ALA A 185 21.50 1.62 20.16
C ALA A 185 20.15 1.75 20.90
N ARG A 186 19.57 2.96 20.95
CA ARG A 186 18.23 3.19 21.53
C ARG A 186 17.14 2.31 20.90
N ARG A 187 16.19 1.84 21.72
CA ARG A 187 15.07 0.94 21.35
C ARG A 187 15.55 -0.16 20.37
N SER A 188 16.56 -0.92 20.79
CA SER A 188 17.19 -1.95 19.96
C SER A 188 17.47 -3.24 20.72
N VAL A 189 17.64 -4.33 19.97
CA VAL A 189 18.18 -5.60 20.45
C VAL A 189 19.38 -5.98 19.57
N SER A 190 20.51 -6.32 20.18
CA SER A 190 21.67 -6.92 19.52
C SER A 190 21.72 -8.42 19.84
N ILE A 191 21.86 -9.25 18.80
CA ILE A 191 21.80 -10.71 18.89
C ILE A 191 23.22 -11.29 18.77
N LEU A 192 23.65 -12.04 19.79
CA LEU A 192 24.95 -12.69 19.87
C LEU A 192 24.75 -14.21 19.72
N ALA A 193 25.17 -14.79 18.60
CA ALA A 193 24.84 -16.18 18.24
C ALA A 193 25.67 -17.28 18.93
N ASP A 194 26.62 -16.86 19.77
CA ASP A 194 27.61 -17.59 20.56
C ASP A 194 27.86 -16.92 21.94
N CYS A 195 27.03 -15.94 22.32
CA CYS A 195 27.22 -15.01 23.45
C CYS A 195 28.48 -14.12 23.40
N LYS A 196 29.10 -13.92 22.22
CA LYS A 196 30.26 -13.03 22.01
C LYS A 196 30.13 -12.17 20.74
N THR A 197 29.81 -12.79 19.62
CA THR A 197 29.79 -12.23 18.27
C THR A 197 28.41 -11.67 17.94
N VAL A 198 28.30 -10.34 17.80
CA VAL A 198 27.06 -9.69 17.36
C VAL A 198 26.84 -9.97 15.87
N VAL A 199 25.86 -10.82 15.54
CA VAL A 199 25.53 -11.19 14.15
C VAL A 199 24.40 -10.35 13.55
N PHE A 200 23.63 -9.65 14.39
CA PHE A 200 22.52 -8.79 14.00
C PHE A 200 22.22 -7.75 15.09
N SER A 201 21.75 -6.56 14.71
CA SER A 201 21.28 -5.54 15.65
C SER A 201 20.11 -4.77 15.04
N THR A 202 19.00 -4.63 15.76
CA THR A 202 17.70 -4.26 15.14
C THR A 202 17.66 -2.83 14.61
N GLN A 203 18.51 -1.92 15.09
CA GLN A 203 18.67 -0.55 14.57
C GLN A 203 19.76 -0.41 13.49
N HIS A 204 20.59 -1.44 13.27
CA HIS A 204 21.69 -1.39 12.32
C HIS A 204 21.34 -2.17 11.06
N VAL A 205 20.65 -1.48 10.14
CA VAL A 205 20.23 -2.04 8.85
C VAL A 205 21.47 -2.32 7.98
N ASN A 206 21.64 -3.57 7.57
CA ASN A 206 22.71 -4.02 6.65
C ASN A 206 22.20 -4.33 5.24
N SER A 207 20.89 -4.53 5.07
CA SER A 207 20.29 -4.68 3.74
C SER A 207 20.23 -3.34 3.00
N GLN A 208 20.25 -3.40 1.67
CA GLN A 208 19.99 -2.25 0.82
C GLN A 208 18.59 -1.66 1.08
N HIS A 209 18.35 -0.43 0.62
CA HIS A 209 17.06 0.25 0.58
C HIS A 209 16.60 0.36 -0.89
N ASN A 210 15.31 0.63 -1.16
CA ASN A 210 14.87 1.02 -2.51
C ASN A 210 13.73 2.05 -2.53
N GLN A 211 13.67 2.83 -3.60
CA GLN A 211 12.60 3.78 -3.88
C GLN A 211 11.66 3.23 -4.96
N ARG A 212 10.34 3.34 -4.76
CA ARG A 212 9.36 3.07 -5.82
C ARG A 212 9.25 4.26 -6.77
N THR A 213 9.20 3.98 -8.06
CA THR A 213 9.03 4.94 -9.16
C THR A 213 7.94 4.45 -10.11
N PHE A 214 7.32 5.40 -10.80
CA PHE A 214 6.28 5.15 -11.80
C PHE A 214 6.73 5.73 -13.14
N HIS A 215 6.58 4.96 -14.22
CA HIS A 215 7.09 5.29 -15.54
C HIS A 215 5.98 5.14 -16.57
N PHE A 216 5.72 6.18 -17.36
CA PHE A 216 4.65 6.18 -18.35
C PHE A 216 4.83 5.06 -19.40
N ALA A 217 3.72 4.48 -19.85
CA ALA A 217 3.70 3.45 -20.87
C ALA A 217 3.31 4.05 -22.24
N ASP A 218 4.31 4.52 -23.00
CA ASP A 218 4.14 5.22 -24.28
C ASP A 218 3.26 4.47 -25.31
N GLN A 219 3.19 3.13 -25.22
CA GLN A 219 2.32 2.32 -26.08
C GLN A 219 0.83 2.63 -25.87
N THR A 220 0.44 3.01 -24.66
CA THR A 220 -0.98 3.11 -24.24
C THR A 220 -1.71 4.34 -24.77
N VAL A 221 -1.00 5.29 -25.40
CA VAL A 221 -1.62 6.49 -25.99
C VAL A 221 -1.87 6.40 -27.50
N GLN A 222 -1.39 5.36 -28.19
CA GLN A 222 -1.54 5.25 -29.64
C GLN A 222 -3.01 5.26 -30.10
N ASN A 223 -3.94 4.81 -29.23
CA ASN A 223 -5.38 4.88 -29.43
C ASN A 223 -6.09 5.50 -28.20
N ASN A 224 -5.66 6.67 -27.70
CA ASN A 224 -6.31 7.37 -26.57
C ASN A 224 -7.68 8.02 -26.92
N ALA A 225 -8.51 7.32 -27.71
CA ALA A 225 -9.88 7.70 -28.01
C ALA A 225 -10.80 7.19 -26.89
N TRP A 226 -11.41 8.13 -26.15
CA TRP A 226 -12.41 7.82 -25.14
C TRP A 226 -13.82 7.87 -25.72
N GLU A 227 -14.63 6.91 -25.31
CA GLU A 227 -16.08 6.89 -25.52
C GLU A 227 -16.81 6.95 -24.17
N MET A 228 -18.07 7.37 -24.20
CA MET A 228 -18.94 7.51 -23.05
C MET A 228 -20.34 6.91 -23.26
N PHE A 229 -20.94 6.46 -22.17
CA PHE A 229 -22.35 6.14 -22.01
C PHE A 229 -22.85 6.77 -20.70
N ALA A 230 -23.66 7.82 -20.81
CA ALA A 230 -24.31 8.43 -19.64
C ALA A 230 -25.45 7.53 -19.14
N GLU A 231 -25.59 7.38 -17.83
CA GLU A 231 -26.55 6.49 -17.16
C GLU A 231 -28.00 6.62 -17.68
N GLY A 232 -28.43 7.86 -17.96
CA GLY A 232 -29.73 8.16 -18.54
C GLY A 232 -30.38 9.38 -17.89
N LYS A 233 -31.71 9.37 -17.79
CA LYS A 233 -32.45 10.37 -17.01
C LYS A 233 -32.46 9.98 -15.54
N ILE A 234 -32.32 10.98 -14.66
CA ILE A 234 -32.47 10.83 -13.22
C ILE A 234 -33.85 10.22 -12.89
N PRO A 235 -33.94 9.18 -12.04
CA PRO A 235 -35.19 8.47 -11.80
C PRO A 235 -36.16 9.30 -10.96
N ARG A 236 -37.43 9.38 -11.39
CA ARG A 236 -38.50 10.07 -10.68
C ARG A 236 -39.42 9.09 -9.97
N TYR A 237 -40.08 9.53 -8.88
CA TYR A 237 -40.97 8.71 -8.04
C TYR A 237 -41.91 7.79 -8.85
N LYS A 238 -42.63 8.36 -9.84
CA LYS A 238 -43.59 7.63 -10.70
C LYS A 238 -42.98 6.55 -11.62
N GLN A 239 -41.65 6.49 -11.76
CA GLN A 239 -40.94 5.49 -12.58
C GLN A 239 -40.37 4.32 -11.75
N THR A 240 -40.30 4.47 -10.42
CA THR A 240 -39.82 3.41 -9.51
C THR A 240 -40.88 2.31 -9.33
N THR A 241 -40.45 1.06 -9.15
CA THR A 241 -41.38 -0.07 -8.90
C THR A 241 -41.66 -0.29 -7.41
N ILE A 242 -40.67 -0.08 -6.55
CA ILE A 242 -40.79 -0.18 -5.09
C ILE A 242 -41.13 1.20 -4.54
N ARG A 243 -42.25 1.34 -3.82
CA ARG A 243 -42.70 2.62 -3.22
C ARG A 243 -43.23 2.39 -1.81
N THR A 244 -42.86 3.29 -0.90
CA THR A 244 -43.22 3.26 0.53
C THR A 244 -43.41 4.68 1.05
N GLN A 245 -44.05 4.87 2.22
CA GLN A 245 -44.23 6.22 2.77
C GLN A 245 -42.92 6.89 3.20
N ARG A 246 -41.94 6.09 3.64
CA ARG A 246 -40.60 6.51 4.10
C ARG A 246 -39.49 5.87 3.26
N PRO A 247 -38.25 6.40 3.29
CA PRO A 247 -37.07 5.73 2.76
C PRO A 247 -36.90 4.32 3.34
N LEU A 248 -36.39 3.39 2.53
CA LEU A 248 -36.07 2.01 2.94
C LEU A 248 -34.57 1.81 3.15
N GLU A 249 -34.21 0.91 4.07
CA GLU A 249 -32.82 0.58 4.38
C GLU A 249 -32.09 -0.08 3.19
N GLN A 250 -30.85 0.35 2.93
CA GLN A 250 -30.14 0.06 1.70
C GLN A 250 -29.64 -1.39 1.59
N TYR A 251 -29.03 -1.97 2.64
CA TYR A 251 -28.54 -3.36 2.57
C TYR A 251 -29.68 -4.35 2.35
N ASN A 252 -30.84 -4.11 2.95
CA ASN A 252 -32.03 -4.93 2.80
C ASN A 252 -32.61 -4.89 1.38
N LEU A 253 -32.53 -3.75 0.68
CA LEU A 253 -32.98 -3.62 -0.71
C LEU A 253 -31.95 -4.10 -1.74
N THR A 254 -30.67 -3.76 -1.60
CA THR A 254 -29.63 -4.15 -2.57
C THR A 254 -29.20 -5.60 -2.45
N LYS A 255 -29.33 -6.19 -1.24
CA LYS A 255 -28.74 -7.48 -0.85
C LYS A 255 -27.24 -7.57 -1.20
N ASP A 256 -26.55 -6.43 -1.16
CA ASP A 256 -25.15 -6.23 -1.57
C ASP A 256 -24.81 -6.64 -3.01
N LYS A 257 -25.82 -6.78 -3.90
CA LYS A 257 -25.61 -7.09 -5.33
C LYS A 257 -25.11 -5.88 -6.15
N THR A 258 -25.11 -4.70 -5.54
CA THR A 258 -24.68 -3.42 -6.07
C THR A 258 -24.31 -2.51 -4.90
N ASP A 259 -23.48 -1.50 -5.13
CA ASP A 259 -23.29 -0.41 -4.17
C ASP A 259 -24.46 0.58 -4.15
N TYR A 260 -25.28 0.61 -5.20
CA TYR A 260 -26.09 1.75 -5.57
C TYR A 260 -27.59 1.53 -5.33
N LEU A 261 -28.20 2.50 -4.65
CA LEU A 261 -29.66 2.58 -4.47
C LEU A 261 -30.13 4.02 -4.70
N TRP A 262 -31.04 4.19 -5.64
CA TRP A 262 -31.75 5.45 -5.85
C TRP A 262 -32.95 5.58 -4.92
N TYR A 263 -33.04 6.72 -4.25
CA TYR A 263 -34.20 7.20 -3.52
C TYR A 263 -34.81 8.38 -4.28
N ALA A 264 -36.09 8.32 -4.66
CA ALA A 264 -36.74 9.37 -5.42
C ALA A 264 -38.08 9.77 -4.79
N THR A 265 -38.29 11.08 -4.58
CA THR A 265 -39.55 11.65 -4.10
C THR A 265 -39.99 12.82 -4.98
N SER A 266 -41.18 13.36 -4.74
CA SER A 266 -41.70 14.53 -5.45
C SER A 266 -42.68 15.27 -4.54
N PHE A 267 -42.60 16.59 -4.55
CA PHE A 267 -43.43 17.48 -3.73
C PHE A 267 -43.85 18.68 -4.58
N ARG A 268 -44.82 19.44 -4.09
CA ARG A 268 -45.34 20.65 -4.76
C ARG A 268 -45.23 21.83 -3.81
N LEU A 269 -44.81 22.97 -4.34
CA LEU A 269 -44.81 24.27 -3.67
C LEU A 269 -45.72 25.23 -4.43
N GLU A 270 -46.44 26.09 -3.74
CA GLU A 270 -47.12 27.23 -4.36
C GLU A 270 -46.21 28.47 -4.35
N ALA A 271 -46.73 29.63 -4.77
CA ALA A 271 -45.96 30.87 -4.80
C ALA A 271 -45.55 31.32 -3.38
N ASP A 272 -46.44 31.18 -2.41
CA ASP A 272 -46.24 31.70 -1.05
C ASP A 272 -45.29 30.85 -0.19
N ASP A 273 -44.97 29.63 -0.60
CA ASP A 273 -43.90 28.82 0.03
C ASP A 273 -42.49 29.34 -0.29
N MET A 274 -42.33 29.98 -1.47
CA MET A 274 -41.02 30.29 -2.05
C MET A 274 -40.45 31.62 -1.52
N PRO A 275 -39.17 31.68 -1.14
CA PRO A 275 -38.56 32.92 -0.65
C PRO A 275 -38.67 34.10 -1.63
N PHE A 276 -39.35 35.17 -1.20
CA PHE A 276 -39.45 36.43 -1.96
C PHE A 276 -38.10 37.17 -2.07
N ARG A 277 -37.18 36.88 -1.13
CA ARG A 277 -35.83 37.44 -1.06
C ARG A 277 -34.83 36.54 -1.79
N LYS A 278 -34.17 37.08 -2.82
CA LYS A 278 -33.21 36.34 -3.67
C LYS A 278 -31.95 35.85 -2.93
N ASP A 279 -31.63 36.44 -1.78
CA ASP A 279 -30.52 36.03 -0.92
C ASP A 279 -30.91 34.90 0.05
N ILE A 280 -32.21 34.65 0.27
CA ILE A 280 -32.70 33.48 0.98
C ILE A 280 -32.84 32.34 -0.03
N ARG A 281 -32.24 31.19 0.29
CA ARG A 281 -32.05 30.08 -0.65
C ARG A 281 -32.43 28.76 0.02
N PRO A 282 -33.33 27.95 -0.58
CA PRO A 282 -33.68 26.65 -0.01
C PRO A 282 -32.46 25.72 0.10
N VAL A 283 -32.33 25.07 1.26
CA VAL A 283 -31.27 24.10 1.56
C VAL A 283 -31.89 22.71 1.65
N LEU A 284 -31.34 21.78 0.89
CA LEU A 284 -31.66 20.36 0.97
C LEU A 284 -30.79 19.72 2.06
N GLU A 285 -31.43 19.13 3.05
CA GLU A 285 -30.79 18.36 4.11
C GLU A 285 -31.07 16.87 3.88
N VAL A 286 -30.03 16.04 3.81
CA VAL A 286 -30.12 14.58 3.65
C VAL A 286 -29.34 13.89 4.75
N SER A 287 -30.03 13.22 5.66
CA SER A 287 -29.41 12.36 6.68
C SER A 287 -29.45 10.89 6.28
N SER A 288 -28.29 10.24 6.37
CA SER A 288 -28.05 8.88 5.91
C SER A 288 -27.28 8.09 6.97
N HIS A 289 -27.63 6.81 7.14
CA HIS A 289 -26.83 5.87 7.94
C HIS A 289 -25.50 5.51 7.24
N GLY A 290 -25.37 5.85 5.95
CA GLY A 290 -24.14 5.86 5.19
C GLY A 290 -24.24 5.15 3.84
N HIS A 291 -23.17 5.06 3.05
CA HIS A 291 -21.82 5.57 3.33
C HIS A 291 -21.50 6.87 2.58
N ALA A 292 -22.10 7.09 1.41
CA ALA A 292 -22.07 8.35 0.66
C ALA A 292 -23.39 8.56 -0.10
N VAL A 293 -23.70 9.81 -0.45
CA VAL A 293 -24.83 10.18 -1.33
C VAL A 293 -24.41 11.21 -2.38
N ALA A 294 -25.04 11.15 -3.56
CA ALA A 294 -25.07 12.21 -4.56
C ALA A 294 -26.53 12.65 -4.79
N ALA A 295 -26.79 13.95 -4.69
CA ALA A 295 -28.15 14.51 -4.71
C ALA A 295 -28.45 15.27 -6.02
N PHE A 296 -29.67 15.11 -6.50
CA PHE A 296 -30.18 15.68 -7.74
C PHE A 296 -31.56 16.32 -7.48
N VAL A 297 -31.73 17.56 -7.93
CA VAL A 297 -32.97 18.34 -7.80
C VAL A 297 -33.39 18.79 -9.20
N ASN A 298 -34.63 18.47 -9.60
CA ASN A 298 -35.18 18.79 -10.92
C ASN A 298 -34.26 18.35 -12.10
N ASP A 299 -33.70 17.14 -12.00
CA ASP A 299 -32.70 16.52 -12.89
C ASP A 299 -31.29 17.17 -12.89
N VAL A 300 -31.03 18.18 -12.05
CA VAL A 300 -29.72 18.86 -11.91
C VAL A 300 -28.96 18.31 -10.69
N PHE A 301 -27.67 18.00 -10.83
CA PHE A 301 -26.79 17.65 -9.71
C PHE A 301 -26.57 18.86 -8.79
N VAL A 302 -26.82 18.71 -7.48
CA VAL A 302 -26.62 19.78 -6.50
C VAL A 302 -25.41 19.56 -5.59
N GLY A 303 -25.05 18.31 -5.27
CA GLY A 303 -23.87 18.03 -4.45
C GLY A 303 -23.73 16.57 -3.99
N VAL A 304 -22.71 16.35 -3.16
CA VAL A 304 -22.40 15.06 -2.51
C VAL A 304 -22.17 15.23 -1.02
N GLY A 305 -22.39 14.17 -0.26
CA GLY A 305 -22.01 14.06 1.15
C GLY A 305 -21.63 12.64 1.51
N HIS A 306 -20.82 12.46 2.56
CA HIS A 306 -20.38 11.13 2.98
C HIS A 306 -19.97 11.05 4.45
N GLY A 307 -19.98 9.83 4.98
CA GLY A 307 -19.40 9.49 6.28
C GLY A 307 -17.91 9.18 6.19
N THR A 308 -17.43 8.40 7.16
CA THR A 308 -16.03 7.98 7.34
C THR A 308 -15.97 6.51 7.79
N LYS A 309 -14.77 5.90 7.82
CA LYS A 309 -14.57 4.57 8.45
C LYS A 309 -14.97 4.53 9.92
N ILE A 310 -14.88 5.64 10.65
CA ILE A 310 -15.24 5.71 12.08
C ILE A 310 -16.75 5.87 12.19
N ASN A 311 -17.27 7.08 11.95
CA ASN A 311 -18.70 7.36 11.87
C ASN A 311 -19.16 7.28 10.41
N LYS A 312 -20.05 6.33 10.10
CA LYS A 312 -20.57 6.07 8.74
C LYS A 312 -21.79 6.93 8.42
N ALA A 313 -22.54 7.30 9.45
CA ALA A 313 -23.72 8.14 9.34
C ALA A 313 -23.32 9.61 9.24
N PHE A 314 -24.08 10.37 8.45
CA PHE A 314 -23.81 11.77 8.18
C PHE A 314 -25.09 12.51 7.76
N THR A 315 -25.04 13.83 7.85
CA THR A 315 -26.00 14.74 7.22
C THR A 315 -25.28 15.55 6.16
N MET A 316 -25.89 15.70 4.98
CA MET A 316 -25.44 16.57 3.90
C MET A 316 -26.42 17.74 3.79
N GLU A 317 -25.91 18.95 3.92
CA GLU A 317 -26.65 20.19 3.68
C GLU A 317 -26.14 20.81 2.37
N VAL A 318 -27.05 21.13 1.44
CA VAL A 318 -26.67 21.71 0.15
C VAL A 318 -27.70 22.70 -0.38
N VAL A 319 -27.25 23.86 -0.86
CA VAL A 319 -28.10 24.87 -1.49
C VAL A 319 -28.63 24.35 -2.83
N MET A 320 -29.92 24.55 -3.10
CA MET A 320 -30.56 24.10 -4.34
C MET A 320 -31.42 25.18 -5.01
N GLU A 321 -31.86 24.91 -6.24
CA GLU A 321 -32.87 25.69 -6.97
C GLU A 321 -34.23 24.96 -6.93
N LEU A 322 -35.27 25.67 -6.50
CA LEU A 322 -36.66 25.19 -6.53
C LEU A 322 -37.53 26.14 -7.36
N LYS A 323 -38.68 25.63 -7.79
CA LYS A 323 -39.68 26.37 -8.58
C LYS A 323 -41.07 26.17 -7.98
N VAL A 324 -41.98 27.10 -8.29
CA VAL A 324 -43.41 26.93 -8.06
C VAL A 324 -43.92 25.73 -8.88
N GLY A 325 -44.87 24.98 -8.32
CA GLY A 325 -45.38 23.73 -8.86
C GLY A 325 -44.57 22.50 -8.39
N VAL A 326 -44.53 21.46 -9.22
CA VAL A 326 -43.95 20.16 -8.83
C VAL A 326 -42.43 20.14 -8.99
N ASN A 327 -41.75 19.80 -7.88
CA ASN A 327 -40.33 19.57 -7.80
C ASN A 327 -40.03 18.07 -7.64
N HIS A 328 -38.85 17.65 -8.09
CA HIS A 328 -38.36 16.27 -7.96
C HIS A 328 -37.01 16.24 -7.25
N ILE A 329 -36.87 15.37 -6.25
CA ILE A 329 -35.60 15.04 -5.61
C ILE A 329 -35.28 13.57 -5.93
N ALA A 330 -34.05 13.31 -6.34
CA ALA A 330 -33.47 11.98 -6.42
C ALA A 330 -32.10 11.97 -5.75
N ILE A 331 -31.85 10.95 -4.93
CA ILE A 331 -30.61 10.77 -4.18
C ILE A 331 -30.06 9.40 -4.55
N LEU A 332 -28.86 9.37 -5.14
CA LEU A 332 -28.10 8.16 -5.35
C LEU A 332 -27.30 7.88 -4.07
N SER A 333 -27.69 6.87 -3.32
CA SER A 333 -26.98 6.42 -2.12
C SER A 333 -26.05 5.27 -2.44
N THR A 334 -24.85 5.31 -1.87
CA THR A 334 -23.74 4.41 -2.22
C THR A 334 -23.17 3.76 -0.96
N THR A 335 -23.22 2.43 -0.87
CA THR A 335 -22.44 1.66 0.11
C THR A 335 -21.00 1.49 -0.38
N LEU A 336 -20.07 1.29 0.57
CA LEU A 336 -18.63 1.26 0.28
C LEU A 336 -17.98 0.02 0.91
N GLY A 337 -18.66 -1.13 0.80
CA GLY A 337 -18.34 -2.36 1.53
C GLY A 337 -19.07 -2.47 2.87
N MET A 338 -19.21 -3.68 3.41
CA MET A 338 -19.87 -3.94 4.70
C MET A 338 -18.96 -3.70 5.91
N MET A 339 -19.54 -3.48 7.09
CA MET A 339 -18.79 -3.34 8.33
C MET A 339 -18.14 -4.66 8.78
N ASP A 340 -16.91 -4.54 9.23
CA ASP A 340 -15.90 -5.60 9.39
C ASP A 340 -15.48 -5.85 10.85
N SER A 341 -15.83 -4.95 11.77
CA SER A 341 -15.44 -5.03 13.18
C SER A 341 -16.40 -4.29 14.08
N GLY A 342 -16.77 -4.90 15.21
CA GLY A 342 -17.67 -4.34 16.22
C GLY A 342 -18.66 -5.39 16.73
N ALA A 343 -19.37 -5.07 17.81
CA ALA A 343 -20.52 -5.88 18.23
C ALA A 343 -21.76 -5.55 17.39
N TYR A 344 -22.64 -6.54 17.23
CA TYR A 344 -23.92 -6.43 16.53
C TYR A 344 -23.79 -5.83 15.12
N LEU A 345 -23.11 -6.55 14.22
CA LEU A 345 -22.89 -6.12 12.84
C LEU A 345 -24.14 -6.34 11.98
N GLU A 346 -24.92 -7.36 12.30
CA GLU A 346 -26.23 -7.71 11.74
C GLU A 346 -27.35 -6.70 12.06
N HIS A 347 -27.10 -5.75 12.96
CA HIS A 347 -28.01 -4.63 13.26
C HIS A 347 -27.55 -3.30 12.63
N ARG A 348 -26.54 -3.31 11.74
CA ARG A 348 -26.06 -2.11 11.07
C ARG A 348 -26.85 -1.82 9.79
N GLN A 349 -27.11 -0.53 9.57
CA GLN A 349 -27.95 -0.02 8.48
C GLN A 349 -27.14 0.91 7.58
N ALA A 350 -27.59 1.08 6.34
CA ALA A 350 -27.11 2.08 5.39
C ALA A 350 -28.29 2.72 4.63
N GLY A 351 -28.00 3.77 3.88
CA GLY A 351 -28.99 4.51 3.10
C GLY A 351 -29.59 5.72 3.81
N VAL A 352 -30.34 6.49 3.02
CA VAL A 352 -31.08 7.69 3.46
C VAL A 352 -32.19 7.30 4.43
N HIS A 353 -32.36 8.05 5.52
CA HIS A 353 -33.47 7.85 6.47
C HIS A 353 -34.33 9.09 6.69
N THR A 354 -33.76 10.29 6.58
CA THR A 354 -34.44 11.58 6.82
C THR A 354 -34.02 12.59 5.76
N VAL A 355 -34.98 13.33 5.23
CA VAL A 355 -34.74 14.38 4.23
C VAL A 355 -35.63 15.57 4.55
N THR A 356 -35.05 16.75 4.71
CA THR A 356 -35.80 17.99 4.97
C THR A 356 -35.40 19.08 3.98
N ILE A 357 -36.25 20.09 3.84
CA ILE A 357 -35.97 21.32 3.09
C ILE A 357 -36.08 22.49 4.06
N GLN A 358 -34.95 23.13 4.34
CA GLN A 358 -34.90 24.35 5.13
C GLN A 358 -35.01 25.58 4.23
N GLY A 359 -35.44 26.72 4.79
CA GLY A 359 -35.42 28.01 4.09
C GLY A 359 -36.59 28.24 3.12
N LEU A 360 -37.77 27.68 3.40
CA LEU A 360 -39.04 28.08 2.78
C LEU A 360 -39.76 29.09 3.69
N ASN A 361 -40.69 29.88 3.15
CA ASN A 361 -41.50 30.81 3.95
C ASN A 361 -42.38 30.08 4.98
N THR A 362 -42.82 28.87 4.64
CA THR A 362 -43.60 27.96 5.49
C THR A 362 -42.75 27.18 6.50
N GLY A 363 -41.45 27.48 6.61
CA GLY A 363 -40.52 26.90 7.58
C GLY A 363 -39.66 25.77 7.01
N THR A 364 -39.45 24.72 7.80
CA THR A 364 -38.75 23.51 7.37
C THR A 364 -39.76 22.44 6.94
N LEU A 365 -39.71 22.03 5.68
CA LEU A 365 -40.55 20.98 5.12
C LEU A 365 -39.87 19.61 5.29
N ASP A 366 -40.39 18.77 6.19
CA ASP A 366 -39.95 17.37 6.33
C ASP A 366 -40.53 16.49 5.21
N LEU A 367 -39.65 15.91 4.38
CA LEU A 367 -40.02 14.97 3.32
C LEU A 367 -39.87 13.51 3.75
N THR A 368 -39.47 13.22 4.99
CA THR A 368 -39.24 11.86 5.50
C THR A 368 -40.45 10.96 5.33
N THR A 369 -41.68 11.49 5.44
CA THR A 369 -42.93 10.74 5.23
C THR A 369 -43.75 11.26 4.02
N ASN A 370 -43.08 11.77 2.98
CA ASN A 370 -43.70 12.30 1.75
C ASN A 370 -43.96 11.24 0.65
N GLY A 371 -43.61 9.98 0.88
CA GLY A 371 -43.62 8.94 -0.14
C GLY A 371 -42.30 8.87 -0.93
N TRP A 372 -41.69 7.69 -0.94
CA TRP A 372 -40.36 7.42 -1.46
C TRP A 372 -40.36 6.22 -2.39
N GLY A 373 -39.85 6.44 -3.59
CA GLY A 373 -39.65 5.45 -4.63
C GLY A 373 -38.21 4.97 -4.65
N HIS A 374 -38.00 3.68 -4.87
CA HIS A 374 -36.70 3.04 -4.77
C HIS A 374 -36.35 2.31 -6.08
N LEU A 375 -35.11 2.46 -6.55
CA LEU A 375 -34.58 1.75 -7.71
C LEU A 375 -33.15 1.24 -7.43
N VAL A 376 -33.02 -0.09 -7.36
CA VAL A 376 -31.75 -0.79 -7.08
C VAL A 376 -30.86 -0.79 -8.33
N ALA A 377 -29.56 -0.55 -8.12
CA ALA A 377 -28.48 -0.53 -9.12
C ALA A 377 -28.56 0.62 -10.16
N LEU A 378 -27.44 0.79 -10.86
CA LEU A 378 -27.29 1.63 -12.05
C LEU A 378 -27.88 0.93 -13.30
N ASN A 379 -28.18 1.72 -14.33
CA ASN A 379 -28.61 1.23 -15.65
C ASN A 379 -27.46 0.47 -16.35
N GLY A 380 -26.24 0.98 -16.27
CA GLY A 380 -25.04 0.29 -16.77
C GLY A 380 -24.71 -0.99 -16.01
N GLU A 381 -24.97 -1.05 -14.70
CA GLU A 381 -24.88 -2.30 -13.92
C GLU A 381 -25.94 -3.31 -14.37
N ARG A 382 -27.21 -2.92 -14.49
CA ARG A 382 -28.29 -3.81 -14.96
C ARG A 382 -28.07 -4.33 -16.39
N ARG A 383 -27.42 -3.53 -17.24
CA ARG A 383 -26.98 -3.90 -18.61
C ARG A 383 -25.61 -4.60 -18.64
N GLN A 384 -24.93 -4.70 -17.49
CA GLN A 384 -23.58 -5.24 -17.35
C GLN A 384 -22.59 -4.67 -18.37
N VAL A 385 -22.59 -3.35 -18.59
CA VAL A 385 -21.85 -2.69 -19.71
C VAL A 385 -20.33 -2.89 -19.65
N TYR A 386 -19.79 -3.27 -18.49
CA TYR A 386 -18.40 -3.69 -18.32
C TYR A 386 -18.06 -5.03 -18.99
N THR A 387 -19.03 -5.91 -19.21
CA THR A 387 -18.86 -7.19 -19.91
C THR A 387 -18.89 -7.01 -21.44
N GLU A 388 -18.21 -7.89 -22.17
CA GLU A 388 -18.14 -7.84 -23.65
C GLU A 388 -19.54 -7.87 -24.31
N GLN A 389 -20.46 -8.70 -23.80
CA GLN A 389 -21.85 -8.76 -24.25
C GLN A 389 -22.64 -7.49 -23.86
N GLY A 390 -22.60 -7.09 -22.59
CA GLY A 390 -23.35 -5.93 -22.08
C GLY A 390 -22.93 -4.62 -22.72
N MET A 391 -21.64 -4.48 -23.06
CA MET A 391 -21.06 -3.33 -23.73
C MET A 391 -21.68 -3.07 -25.11
N GLY A 392 -22.14 -4.12 -25.81
CA GLY A 392 -22.86 -4.02 -27.08
C GLY A 392 -24.32 -3.56 -26.96
N THR A 393 -24.88 -3.49 -25.74
CA THR A 393 -26.31 -3.15 -25.52
C THR A 393 -26.59 -1.65 -25.42
N VAL A 394 -25.58 -0.79 -25.61
CA VAL A 394 -25.68 0.66 -25.45
C VAL A 394 -25.01 1.44 -26.58
N ALA A 395 -25.59 2.58 -26.95
CA ALA A 395 -25.04 3.49 -27.95
C ALA A 395 -23.96 4.40 -27.31
N TRP A 396 -22.70 3.99 -27.45
CA TRP A 396 -21.53 4.77 -27.06
C TRP A 396 -21.39 6.04 -27.91
N LYS A 397 -20.81 7.09 -27.33
CA LYS A 397 -20.59 8.41 -27.97
C LYS A 397 -19.17 8.89 -27.68
N PRO A 398 -18.61 9.83 -28.48
CA PRO A 398 -17.32 10.44 -28.16
C PRO A 398 -17.29 11.02 -26.75
N GLY A 399 -16.24 10.69 -25.99
CA GLY A 399 -16.08 11.05 -24.58
C GLY A 399 -16.06 12.57 -24.34
N LYS A 400 -16.65 12.99 -23.22
CA LYS A 400 -16.66 14.38 -22.76
C LYS A 400 -16.25 14.43 -21.30
N SER A 401 -15.35 15.35 -20.96
CA SER A 401 -14.88 15.53 -19.59
C SER A 401 -15.94 16.24 -18.72
N ALA A 402 -15.80 16.12 -17.40
CA ALA A 402 -16.67 16.73 -16.37
C ALA A 402 -18.16 16.33 -16.42
N GLN A 403 -18.49 15.13 -16.91
CA GLN A 403 -19.84 14.57 -16.79
C GLN A 403 -19.90 13.52 -15.67
N SER A 404 -20.82 13.73 -14.72
CA SER A 404 -21.20 12.79 -13.66
C SER A 404 -22.08 11.66 -14.20
N LEU A 405 -22.29 10.63 -13.38
CA LEU A 405 -23.09 9.43 -13.70
C LEU A 405 -22.81 8.83 -15.09
N THR A 406 -21.54 8.74 -15.46
CA THR A 406 -21.11 8.40 -16.82
C THR A 406 -20.13 7.23 -16.82
N TRP A 407 -20.42 6.23 -17.64
CA TRP A 407 -19.48 5.17 -17.99
C TRP A 407 -18.56 5.67 -19.09
N TYR A 408 -17.25 5.53 -18.91
CA TYR A 408 -16.24 5.86 -19.92
C TYR A 408 -15.46 4.59 -20.29
N ARG A 409 -15.13 4.43 -21.58
CA ARG A 409 -14.23 3.37 -22.06
C ARG A 409 -13.16 3.87 -23.03
N ARG A 410 -12.01 3.21 -23.07
CA ARG A 410 -11.05 3.26 -24.19
C ARG A 410 -10.40 1.91 -24.42
N HIS A 411 -9.79 1.72 -25.58
CA HIS A 411 -8.94 0.57 -25.87
C HIS A 411 -7.46 0.90 -25.59
N PHE A 412 -6.65 -0.09 -25.18
CA PHE A 412 -5.21 0.07 -24.99
C PHE A 412 -4.43 -1.25 -25.15
N ASP A 413 -3.16 -1.16 -25.54
CA ASP A 413 -2.26 -2.31 -25.64
C ASP A 413 -1.42 -2.46 -24.36
N ALA A 414 -1.00 -3.68 -24.03
CA ALA A 414 -0.37 -3.95 -22.74
C ALA A 414 1.04 -3.29 -22.64
N PRO A 415 1.37 -2.60 -21.54
CA PRO A 415 2.70 -2.04 -21.32
C PRO A 415 3.80 -3.11 -21.41
N SER A 416 4.82 -2.86 -22.24
CA SER A 416 5.90 -3.80 -22.53
C SER A 416 6.69 -4.25 -21.29
N GLY A 417 7.11 -5.52 -21.26
CA GLY A 417 7.97 -6.08 -20.22
C GLY A 417 7.21 -6.64 -19.01
N ASP A 418 7.96 -6.95 -17.95
CA ASP A 418 7.46 -7.71 -16.79
C ASP A 418 7.00 -6.80 -15.62
N ASP A 419 7.39 -5.51 -15.61
CA ASP A 419 7.17 -4.60 -14.48
C ASP A 419 5.66 -4.36 -14.22
N PRO A 420 5.16 -4.34 -12.95
CA PRO A 420 3.73 -4.20 -12.65
C PRO A 420 3.07 -2.95 -13.24
N VAL A 421 1.75 -3.01 -13.49
CA VAL A 421 1.00 -1.95 -14.19
C VAL A 421 0.02 -1.25 -13.23
N VAL A 422 -0.11 0.07 -13.36
CA VAL A 422 -1.12 0.87 -12.65
C VAL A 422 -1.82 1.86 -13.58
N ILE A 423 -3.06 2.20 -13.23
CA ILE A 423 -3.83 3.30 -13.82
C ILE A 423 -3.79 4.49 -12.86
N ASP A 424 -3.51 5.68 -13.37
CA ASP A 424 -3.57 6.95 -12.63
C ASP A 424 -4.93 7.63 -12.84
N LEU A 425 -5.73 7.65 -11.77
CA LEU A 425 -7.05 8.27 -11.72
C LEU A 425 -7.05 9.64 -11.02
N THR A 426 -5.88 10.26 -10.81
CA THR A 426 -5.75 11.66 -10.35
C THR A 426 -6.69 12.67 -11.05
N PRO A 427 -7.03 12.57 -12.36
CA PRO A 427 -7.98 13.48 -13.00
C PRO A 427 -9.47 13.17 -12.79
N MET A 428 -9.82 12.18 -11.96
CA MET A 428 -11.18 11.66 -11.79
C MET A 428 -11.77 11.96 -10.40
N GLY A 429 -13.07 11.73 -10.21
CA GLY A 429 -13.82 11.95 -8.98
C GLY A 429 -13.98 10.67 -8.16
N LYS A 430 -15.02 9.88 -8.45
CA LYS A 430 -15.43 8.69 -7.69
C LYS A 430 -16.10 7.66 -8.59
N GLY A 431 -15.93 6.37 -8.27
CA GLY A 431 -16.75 5.31 -8.86
C GLY A 431 -16.07 3.96 -8.87
N ASN A 432 -16.21 3.21 -9.97
CA ASN A 432 -15.74 1.83 -10.11
C ASN A 432 -14.88 1.63 -11.38
N LEU A 433 -13.82 0.83 -11.26
CA LEU A 433 -12.81 0.59 -12.30
C LEU A 433 -12.83 -0.85 -12.79
N TYR A 434 -12.68 -1.05 -14.11
CA TYR A 434 -12.70 -2.35 -14.77
C TYR A 434 -11.65 -2.44 -15.89
N VAL A 435 -11.05 -3.61 -16.07
CA VAL A 435 -10.19 -3.93 -17.22
C VAL A 435 -10.63 -5.28 -17.79
N ASN A 436 -10.95 -5.33 -19.09
CA ASN A 436 -11.45 -6.53 -19.78
C ASN A 436 -12.67 -7.19 -19.11
N GLY A 437 -13.51 -6.39 -18.45
CA GLY A 437 -14.69 -6.83 -17.68
C GLY A 437 -14.42 -7.15 -16.21
N GLU A 438 -13.17 -7.43 -15.84
CA GLU A 438 -12.78 -7.71 -14.46
C GLU A 438 -12.70 -6.43 -13.63
N SER A 439 -13.30 -6.45 -12.44
CA SER A 439 -13.39 -5.26 -11.58
C SER A 439 -12.14 -5.09 -10.73
N LEU A 440 -11.43 -3.98 -10.96
CA LEU A 440 -10.29 -3.53 -10.15
C LEU A 440 -10.73 -2.81 -8.86
N GLY A 441 -12.04 -2.66 -8.67
CA GLY A 441 -12.67 -2.11 -7.47
C GLY A 441 -12.96 -0.62 -7.53
N ARG A 442 -13.28 -0.06 -6.35
CA ARG A 442 -13.72 1.33 -6.18
C ARG A 442 -12.55 2.31 -6.26
N TYR A 443 -12.74 3.45 -6.92
CA TYR A 443 -11.85 4.60 -6.79
C TYR A 443 -12.56 5.79 -6.15
N TRP A 444 -11.81 6.58 -5.39
CA TRP A 444 -12.30 7.83 -4.80
C TRP A 444 -11.14 8.80 -4.62
N VAL A 445 -11.06 9.76 -5.53
CA VAL A 445 -9.94 10.70 -5.71
C VAL A 445 -10.34 12.12 -5.30
N SER A 446 -11.64 12.44 -5.32
CA SER A 446 -12.20 13.64 -4.72
C SER A 446 -12.12 13.65 -3.18
N TYR A 447 -12.27 12.51 -2.51
CA TYR A 447 -12.14 12.40 -1.05
C TYR A 447 -10.67 12.59 -0.61
N ARG A 448 -10.35 13.84 -0.26
CA ARG A 448 -9.04 14.24 0.24
C ARG A 448 -8.94 14.06 1.75
N HIS A 449 -7.85 13.46 2.19
CA HIS A 449 -7.46 13.41 3.60
C HIS A 449 -6.95 14.78 4.08
N ALA A 450 -6.77 14.98 5.39
CA ALA A 450 -6.36 16.26 6.00
C ALA A 450 -5.13 16.97 5.35
N LEU A 451 -4.18 16.23 4.76
CA LEU A 451 -3.04 16.80 4.02
C LEU A 451 -3.36 17.16 2.54
N GLY A 452 -4.62 17.39 2.19
CA GLY A 452 -5.07 17.93 0.89
C GLY A 452 -4.99 17.00 -0.34
N LYS A 453 -4.70 15.71 -0.16
CA LYS A 453 -4.52 14.72 -1.25
C LYS A 453 -5.45 13.52 -1.08
N PRO A 454 -5.78 12.77 -2.15
CA PRO A 454 -6.51 11.51 -2.05
C PRO A 454 -5.68 10.40 -1.38
N SER A 455 -6.35 9.51 -0.65
CA SER A 455 -5.74 8.34 -0.02
C SER A 455 -5.25 7.29 -1.04
N GLN A 456 -5.93 7.15 -2.18
CA GLN A 456 -5.48 6.38 -3.34
C GLN A 456 -5.87 7.05 -4.66
N TYR A 457 -4.90 7.18 -5.56
CA TYR A 457 -5.07 7.72 -6.93
C TYR A 457 -4.43 6.81 -8.01
N LEU A 458 -3.52 5.92 -7.62
CA LEU A 458 -2.93 4.89 -8.47
C LEU A 458 -3.54 3.52 -8.14
N TYR A 459 -4.07 2.83 -9.13
CA TYR A 459 -4.84 1.58 -8.99
C TYR A 459 -4.14 0.43 -9.73
N ASN A 460 -3.96 -0.70 -9.04
CA ASN A 460 -3.24 -1.87 -9.52
C ASN A 460 -3.97 -2.57 -10.69
N VAL A 461 -3.24 -2.92 -11.75
CA VAL A 461 -3.72 -3.76 -12.84
C VAL A 461 -2.88 -5.04 -12.86
N PRO A 462 -3.39 -6.16 -12.30
CA PRO A 462 -2.68 -7.44 -12.36
C PRO A 462 -2.44 -7.85 -13.82
N ARG A 463 -1.18 -8.09 -14.20
CA ARG A 463 -0.81 -8.39 -15.60
C ARG A 463 -1.52 -9.60 -16.20
N LEU A 464 -1.98 -10.54 -15.37
CA LEU A 464 -2.78 -11.70 -15.79
C LEU A 464 -4.11 -11.31 -16.45
N LEU A 465 -4.64 -10.12 -16.17
CA LEU A 465 -5.87 -9.60 -16.76
C LEU A 465 -5.65 -8.93 -18.12
N LEU A 466 -4.41 -8.80 -18.58
CA LEU A 466 -4.05 -8.08 -19.82
C LEU A 466 -3.82 -9.03 -20.99
N ARG A 467 -4.57 -8.81 -22.08
CA ARG A 467 -4.30 -9.31 -23.43
C ARG A 467 -3.12 -8.49 -24.02
N PRO A 468 -2.30 -9.02 -24.95
CA PRO A 468 -1.19 -8.26 -25.53
C PRO A 468 -1.62 -6.93 -26.17
N THR A 469 -2.74 -6.95 -26.88
CA THR A 469 -3.35 -5.81 -27.58
C THR A 469 -4.86 -5.77 -27.35
N GLY A 470 -5.49 -4.62 -27.59
CA GLY A 470 -6.94 -4.48 -27.62
C GLY A 470 -7.65 -4.69 -26.27
N ASN A 471 -6.99 -4.33 -25.16
CA ASN A 471 -7.63 -4.34 -23.84
C ASN A 471 -8.67 -3.23 -23.73
N VAL A 472 -9.80 -3.49 -23.07
CA VAL A 472 -10.78 -2.46 -22.72
C VAL A 472 -10.50 -1.96 -21.31
N LEU A 473 -10.19 -0.68 -21.18
CA LEU A 473 -10.29 0.05 -19.91
C LEU A 473 -11.70 0.63 -19.82
N MET A 474 -12.44 0.33 -18.76
CA MET A 474 -13.74 0.94 -18.48
C MET A 474 -13.83 1.43 -17.04
N LEU A 475 -14.55 2.51 -16.82
CA LEU A 475 -14.86 3.03 -15.49
C LEU A 475 -16.25 3.66 -15.45
N PHE A 476 -16.93 3.54 -14.32
CA PHE A 476 -18.06 4.39 -13.96
C PHE A 476 -17.53 5.59 -13.17
N GLU A 477 -17.96 6.80 -13.53
CA GLU A 477 -17.67 8.05 -12.82
C GLU A 477 -18.98 8.65 -12.30
N GLU A 478 -19.00 8.92 -11.00
CA GLU A 478 -20.16 9.30 -10.21
C GLU A 478 -20.26 10.83 -10.07
N GLU A 479 -19.12 11.52 -9.93
CA GLU A 479 -19.02 12.94 -9.59
C GLU A 479 -18.58 13.80 -10.78
N GLY A 480 -17.68 13.28 -11.62
CA GLY A 480 -17.18 13.92 -12.84
C GLY A 480 -15.65 14.01 -12.90
N GLY A 481 -15.07 13.70 -14.06
CA GLY A 481 -13.61 13.63 -14.24
C GLY A 481 -13.14 13.96 -15.65
N ARG A 482 -11.81 13.94 -15.86
CA ARG A 482 -11.17 14.16 -17.17
C ARG A 482 -10.52 12.86 -17.68
N PRO A 483 -11.29 11.98 -18.35
CA PRO A 483 -10.81 10.65 -18.74
C PRO A 483 -9.64 10.72 -19.74
N ASP A 484 -9.64 11.75 -20.58
CA ASP A 484 -8.57 12.14 -21.50
C ASP A 484 -7.17 12.15 -20.86
N ALA A 485 -7.10 12.55 -19.58
CA ALA A 485 -5.87 12.68 -18.80
C ALA A 485 -5.48 11.42 -18.00
N ILE A 486 -6.23 10.32 -18.08
CA ILE A 486 -5.91 9.07 -17.37
C ILE A 486 -4.66 8.41 -17.99
N MET A 487 -3.59 8.30 -17.20
CA MET A 487 -2.33 7.68 -17.60
C MET A 487 -2.27 6.20 -17.19
N ILE A 488 -1.56 5.38 -17.98
CA ILE A 488 -1.17 4.03 -17.58
C ILE A 488 0.36 4.02 -17.38
N LEU A 489 0.80 3.51 -16.22
CA LEU A 489 2.18 3.55 -15.77
C LEU A 489 2.69 2.14 -15.43
N THR A 490 4.00 1.95 -15.50
CA THR A 490 4.72 0.78 -14.96
C THR A 490 5.43 1.12 -13.65
N VAL A 491 5.43 0.18 -12.71
CA VAL A 491 5.94 0.34 -11.34
C VAL A 491 7.32 -0.29 -11.20
N LYS A 492 8.31 0.46 -10.71
CA LYS A 492 9.71 -0.01 -10.59
C LYS A 492 10.32 0.33 -9.23
N ARG A 493 11.18 -0.58 -8.73
CA ARG A 493 12.06 -0.37 -7.56
C ARG A 493 13.55 -0.46 -7.94
N ASP A 494 13.87 0.00 -9.15
CA ASP A 494 15.23 -0.04 -9.73
C ASP A 494 16.20 0.99 -9.13
N ASN A 495 15.68 1.94 -8.34
CA ASN A 495 16.44 2.91 -7.57
C ASN A 495 16.83 2.28 -6.23
N ILE A 496 18.05 1.74 -6.14
CA ILE A 496 18.57 1.09 -4.94
C ILE A 496 19.52 2.02 -4.18
N CYS A 497 19.58 1.86 -2.87
CA CYS A 497 20.43 2.66 -1.98
C CYS A 497 21.03 1.81 -0.85
N THR A 498 21.97 2.34 -0.10
CA THR A 498 22.46 1.74 1.15
C THR A 498 22.86 2.82 2.15
N PHE A 499 22.68 2.54 3.44
CA PHE A 499 23.24 3.30 4.56
C PHE A 499 23.97 2.28 5.46
N ILE A 500 25.25 2.49 5.75
CA ILE A 500 26.00 1.62 6.67
C ILE A 500 27.02 2.42 7.47
N SER A 501 27.35 1.98 8.69
CA SER A 501 28.31 2.64 9.57
C SER A 501 29.27 1.64 10.21
N GLU A 502 30.35 2.16 10.80
CA GLU A 502 31.33 1.40 11.60
C GLU A 502 30.71 0.71 12.83
N LYS A 503 29.46 1.05 13.19
CA LYS A 503 28.69 0.45 14.30
C LYS A 503 27.82 -0.74 13.89
N ASN A 504 27.60 -0.94 12.60
CA ASN A 504 26.85 -2.08 12.11
C ASN A 504 27.61 -3.39 12.43
N PRO A 505 26.94 -4.52 12.65
CA PRO A 505 27.61 -5.82 12.67
C PRO A 505 28.03 -6.22 11.25
N ALA A 506 28.91 -7.23 11.12
CA ALA A 506 29.08 -7.93 9.85
C ALA A 506 27.73 -8.46 9.32
N HIS A 507 27.54 -8.47 8.00
CA HIS A 507 26.28 -8.89 7.40
C HIS A 507 25.98 -10.36 7.73
N VAL A 508 24.90 -10.67 8.46
CA VAL A 508 24.57 -11.99 9.06
C VAL A 508 24.94 -13.25 8.25
N ARG A 509 24.81 -13.20 6.91
CA ARG A 509 25.24 -14.24 5.95
C ARG A 509 26.75 -14.55 5.92
N THR A 510 27.62 -13.73 6.55
CA THR A 510 29.04 -14.05 6.75
C THR A 510 29.26 -15.10 7.83
N TRP A 511 28.21 -15.48 8.57
CA TRP A 511 28.25 -16.45 9.65
C TRP A 511 27.41 -17.68 9.32
N GLU A 512 27.95 -18.86 9.61
CA GLU A 512 27.20 -20.11 9.65
C GLU A 512 27.32 -20.78 11.04
N ARG A 513 26.69 -21.95 11.20
CA ARG A 513 26.76 -22.70 12.46
C ARG A 513 27.07 -24.18 12.22
N LYS A 514 28.36 -24.50 12.12
CA LYS A 514 28.87 -25.86 11.92
C LYS A 514 29.16 -26.54 13.27
N ASP A 515 28.77 -27.80 13.42
CA ASP A 515 29.00 -28.64 14.62
C ASP A 515 28.60 -28.00 15.96
N SER A 516 27.59 -27.12 15.93
CA SER A 516 27.10 -26.31 17.06
C SER A 516 28.03 -25.17 17.51
N GLN A 517 29.07 -24.83 16.76
CA GLN A 517 29.88 -23.63 16.93
C GLN A 517 29.55 -22.58 15.85
N LEU A 518 29.86 -21.31 16.11
CA LEU A 518 29.68 -20.22 15.14
C LEU A 518 30.96 -20.08 14.32
N THR A 519 30.84 -20.06 12.99
CA THR A 519 32.00 -19.97 12.08
C THR A 519 31.78 -18.85 11.06
N ALA A 520 32.85 -18.11 10.74
CA ALA A 520 32.85 -17.15 9.65
C ALA A 520 33.07 -17.89 8.32
N VAL A 521 32.20 -17.65 7.34
CA VAL A 521 32.27 -18.24 5.98
C VAL A 521 32.77 -17.28 4.91
N ALA A 522 32.73 -15.96 5.16
CA ALA A 522 33.27 -14.96 4.24
C ALA A 522 33.61 -13.65 4.95
N GLY A 523 34.65 -12.96 4.48
CA GLY A 523 35.05 -11.64 4.95
C GLY A 523 35.86 -11.63 6.25
N ASP A 524 36.25 -10.43 6.66
CA ASP A 524 37.13 -10.12 7.79
C ASP A 524 36.37 -9.70 9.05
N GLY A 525 35.07 -9.98 9.11
CA GLY A 525 34.17 -9.57 10.20
C GLY A 525 33.82 -8.07 10.22
N ARG A 526 34.25 -7.28 9.23
CA ARG A 526 33.89 -5.85 9.14
C ARG A 526 32.51 -5.61 8.52
N PRO A 527 31.90 -4.43 8.73
CA PRO A 527 30.68 -4.05 8.03
C PRO A 527 30.96 -3.84 6.54
N GLN A 528 30.07 -4.37 5.69
CA GLN A 528 30.11 -4.16 4.25
C GLN A 528 28.70 -3.88 3.72
N ALA A 529 28.55 -2.83 2.92
CA ALA A 529 27.32 -2.55 2.19
C ALA A 529 27.29 -3.40 0.91
N VAL A 530 26.26 -4.24 0.78
CA VAL A 530 26.03 -5.04 -0.43
C VAL A 530 24.86 -4.43 -1.20
N LEU A 531 25.10 -4.06 -2.46
CA LEU A 531 24.10 -3.55 -3.39
C LEU A 531 23.88 -4.58 -4.50
N SER A 532 22.62 -4.97 -4.74
CA SER A 532 22.22 -5.82 -5.85
C SER A 532 21.07 -5.22 -6.65
N CYS A 533 21.19 -5.27 -7.98
CA CYS A 533 20.09 -5.00 -8.88
C CYS A 533 19.05 -6.15 -8.92
N PRO A 534 17.81 -5.88 -9.36
CA PRO A 534 16.82 -6.90 -9.69
C PRO A 534 17.30 -7.86 -10.80
N PRO A 535 16.65 -9.02 -10.99
CA PRO A 535 16.97 -9.98 -12.06
C PRO A 535 17.04 -9.33 -13.45
N LYS A 536 17.93 -9.83 -14.30
CA LYS A 536 18.20 -9.33 -15.67
C LYS A 536 18.74 -7.87 -15.78
N LYS A 537 18.94 -7.14 -14.67
CA LYS A 537 19.40 -5.74 -14.67
C LYS A 537 20.80 -5.58 -14.02
N THR A 538 21.58 -4.57 -14.43
CA THR A 538 22.91 -4.22 -13.87
C THR A 538 23.01 -2.74 -13.48
N ILE A 539 23.93 -2.43 -12.54
CA ILE A 539 24.20 -1.07 -12.04
C ILE A 539 24.80 -0.24 -13.18
N ARG A 540 24.13 0.84 -13.56
CA ARG A 540 24.46 1.61 -14.78
C ARG A 540 25.46 2.76 -14.56
N GLN A 541 25.49 3.33 -13.36
CA GLN A 541 26.15 4.60 -13.00
C GLN A 541 26.42 4.59 -11.47
N ILE A 542 27.09 5.63 -10.94
CA ILE A 542 26.88 6.12 -9.56
C ILE A 542 26.81 7.64 -9.62
N VAL A 543 25.82 8.28 -8.98
CA VAL A 543 25.60 9.74 -9.03
C VAL A 543 25.42 10.38 -7.64
N PHE A 544 25.00 9.65 -6.59
CA PHE A 544 25.28 10.06 -5.19
C PHE A 544 26.07 8.98 -4.46
N ALA A 545 27.15 9.41 -3.79
CA ALA A 545 28.02 8.59 -2.95
C ALA A 545 28.66 9.49 -1.89
N SER A 546 28.67 9.06 -0.62
CA SER A 546 29.34 9.79 0.46
C SER A 546 29.81 8.87 1.58
N TYR A 547 31.10 8.86 1.89
CA TYR A 547 31.65 8.49 3.20
C TYR A 547 31.67 9.75 4.06
N GLY A 548 30.80 9.88 5.07
CA GLY A 548 30.61 11.15 5.76
C GLY A 548 29.44 11.16 6.74
N ASN A 549 28.64 12.24 6.75
CA ASN A 549 27.37 12.31 7.49
C ASN A 549 26.17 12.78 6.61
N PRO A 550 25.95 12.14 5.45
CA PRO A 550 24.93 12.54 4.47
C PRO A 550 23.51 12.53 5.04
N LEU A 551 22.65 13.40 4.49
CA LEU A 551 21.29 13.66 4.95
C LEU A 551 20.26 13.21 3.91
N GLY A 552 19.03 12.92 4.34
CA GLY A 552 17.92 12.54 3.47
C GLY A 552 17.53 11.06 3.55
N ILE A 553 16.90 10.55 2.49
CA ILE A 553 16.34 9.19 2.41
C ILE A 553 16.63 8.55 1.04
N CYS A 554 16.46 7.23 0.92
CA CYS A 554 16.49 6.54 -0.37
C CYS A 554 15.35 7.04 -1.28
N GLY A 555 15.70 8.00 -2.13
CA GLY A 555 14.85 8.81 -2.98
C GLY A 555 15.43 10.21 -3.18
N ASN A 556 16.09 10.76 -2.16
CA ASN A 556 16.62 12.13 -2.11
C ASN A 556 17.69 12.24 -0.99
N TYR A 557 18.97 11.96 -1.30
CA TYR A 557 20.10 12.19 -0.39
C TYR A 557 20.93 13.43 -0.79
N THR A 558 21.50 14.10 0.21
CA THR A 558 22.40 15.25 0.08
C THR A 558 23.66 15.07 0.94
N PHE A 559 24.71 15.85 0.67
CA PHE A 559 25.90 15.88 1.52
C PHE A 559 25.59 16.54 2.87
N GLY A 560 26.23 16.04 3.93
CA GLY A 560 26.25 16.69 5.24
C GLY A 560 27.53 17.51 5.45
N SER A 561 27.82 17.89 6.70
CA SER A 561 29.03 18.65 7.07
C SER A 561 30.34 17.85 7.02
N CYS A 562 30.30 16.56 6.69
CA CYS A 562 31.44 15.68 6.51
C CYS A 562 31.23 14.81 5.26
N HIS A 563 32.24 14.74 4.39
CA HIS A 563 32.23 13.96 3.15
C HIS A 563 33.67 13.76 2.64
N ALA A 564 34.07 12.54 2.29
CA ALA A 564 35.34 12.26 1.61
C ALA A 564 35.20 12.44 0.08
N PRO A 565 35.90 13.40 -0.58
CA PRO A 565 35.64 13.78 -1.98
C PRO A 565 35.71 12.64 -3.01
N ARG A 566 36.54 11.62 -2.76
CA ARG A 566 36.72 10.47 -3.67
C ARG A 566 35.61 9.40 -3.56
N SER A 567 34.61 9.60 -2.70
CA SER A 567 33.55 8.60 -2.46
C SER A 567 32.83 8.14 -3.72
N LYS A 568 32.64 9.04 -4.70
CA LYS A 568 31.98 8.72 -5.96
C LYS A 568 32.86 7.86 -6.86
N GLU A 569 34.08 8.30 -7.13
CA GLU A 569 35.09 7.61 -7.94
C GLU A 569 35.32 6.15 -7.48
N VAL A 570 35.52 5.97 -6.17
CA VAL A 570 35.74 4.66 -5.53
C VAL A 570 34.59 3.70 -5.83
N VAL A 571 33.35 4.18 -5.71
CA VAL A 571 32.17 3.32 -5.85
C VAL A 571 31.74 3.15 -7.31
N GLU A 572 32.01 4.12 -8.19
CA GLU A 572 31.88 3.95 -9.64
C GLU A 572 32.75 2.77 -10.12
N LYS A 573 34.03 2.77 -9.73
CA LYS A 573 34.98 1.69 -9.99
C LYS A 573 34.57 0.36 -9.35
N ALA A 574 33.93 0.39 -8.19
CA ALA A 574 33.50 -0.81 -7.49
C ALA A 574 32.22 -1.45 -8.06
N CYS A 575 31.25 -0.66 -8.55
CA CYS A 575 29.89 -1.13 -8.81
C CYS A 575 29.40 -1.03 -10.27
N VAL A 576 29.87 -0.08 -11.08
CA VAL A 576 29.31 0.14 -12.43
C VAL A 576 29.52 -1.08 -13.34
N GLY A 577 28.50 -1.41 -14.13
CA GLY A 577 28.43 -2.57 -15.01
C GLY A 577 28.05 -3.89 -14.32
N LYS A 578 28.12 -3.96 -12.98
CA LYS A 578 27.92 -5.21 -12.23
C LYS A 578 26.46 -5.41 -11.85
N LYS A 579 26.03 -6.67 -11.68
CA LYS A 579 24.72 -7.03 -11.10
C LYS A 579 24.68 -6.76 -9.59
N THR A 580 25.81 -6.99 -8.92
CA THR A 580 25.99 -6.89 -7.47
C THR A 580 27.39 -6.36 -7.17
N CYS A 581 27.54 -5.55 -6.12
CA CYS A 581 28.83 -5.12 -5.59
C CYS A 581 28.81 -5.13 -4.04
N SER A 582 30.00 -5.22 -3.43
CA SER A 582 30.20 -5.04 -1.99
C SER A 582 31.16 -3.88 -1.76
N LEU A 583 30.95 -3.13 -0.67
CA LEU A 583 31.68 -1.93 -0.30
C LEU A 583 32.03 -1.98 1.19
N THR A 584 33.32 -2.03 1.50
CA THR A 584 33.80 -2.10 2.89
C THR A 584 33.68 -0.75 3.58
N VAL A 585 33.29 -0.77 4.86
CA VAL A 585 33.34 0.42 5.73
C VAL A 585 34.74 0.54 6.33
N ALA A 586 35.63 1.22 5.60
CA ALA A 586 37.00 1.49 6.04
C ALA A 586 37.48 2.85 5.49
N HIS A 587 38.17 3.64 6.31
CA HIS A 587 38.51 5.04 6.05
C HIS A 587 39.62 5.25 5.00
N ASP A 588 40.56 4.31 4.95
CA ASP A 588 41.66 4.21 3.99
C ASP A 588 41.15 4.09 2.54
N VAL A 589 40.13 3.26 2.30
CA VAL A 589 39.53 3.02 0.97
C VAL A 589 38.97 4.30 0.33
N TYR A 590 38.59 5.30 1.12
CA TYR A 590 37.93 6.53 0.65
C TYR A 590 38.81 7.78 0.71
N GLY A 591 40.09 7.64 1.11
CA GLY A 591 41.10 8.70 1.01
C GLY A 591 40.95 9.85 2.01
N GLY A 592 40.54 9.57 3.25
CA GLY A 592 40.40 10.58 4.29
C GLY A 592 41.74 11.19 4.75
N GLY A 593 42.08 12.38 4.25
CA GLY A 593 43.07 13.25 4.88
C GLY A 593 42.54 13.79 6.22
N ALA A 594 43.40 13.92 7.22
CA ALA A 594 42.96 14.15 8.60
C ALA A 594 42.55 15.61 8.89
N GLN A 595 41.27 15.84 9.20
CA GLN A 595 40.84 16.84 10.19
C GLN A 595 39.46 16.46 10.76
N ARG A 596 39.28 16.56 12.09
CA ARG A 596 38.03 16.22 12.80
C ARG A 596 37.36 17.47 13.35
N PRO A 597 36.04 17.59 13.15
CA PRO A 597 35.13 17.86 14.28
C PRO A 597 34.51 16.55 14.81
N ARG A 598 34.01 16.55 16.06
CA ARG A 598 33.44 15.35 16.72
C ARG A 598 32.04 14.96 16.19
N THR A 599 31.94 14.45 14.97
CA THR A 599 30.75 13.70 14.49
C THR A 599 31.16 12.37 13.84
N ARG A 600 30.22 11.40 13.79
CA ARG A 600 30.49 10.00 13.45
C ARG A 600 30.31 9.75 11.94
N PRO A 601 31.19 8.99 11.26
CA PRO A 601 31.02 8.66 9.85
C PRO A 601 30.00 7.54 9.60
N GLY A 602 29.37 7.61 8.43
CA GLY A 602 28.56 6.57 7.80
C GLY A 602 28.61 6.73 6.27
N GLN A 603 28.47 5.62 5.54
CA GLN A 603 28.44 5.59 4.08
C GLN A 603 27.00 5.62 3.57
N VAL A 604 26.72 6.41 2.52
CA VAL A 604 25.45 6.40 1.78
C VAL A 604 25.65 6.52 0.27
N LEU A 605 24.83 5.78 -0.48
CA LEU A 605 24.80 5.71 -1.95
C LEU A 605 23.36 5.59 -2.49
N GLN A 606 23.04 6.21 -3.63
CA GLN A 606 21.70 6.22 -4.31
C GLN A 606 21.77 6.86 -5.73
N GLU A 607 20.81 6.57 -6.67
CA GLU A 607 20.25 7.60 -7.64
C GLU A 607 18.90 7.22 -8.42
N ALA A 608 18.31 8.07 -9.32
CA ALA A 608 17.10 7.82 -10.24
C ALA A 608 17.08 8.31 -11.78
N SER A 609 17.15 7.48 -12.87
CA SER A 609 17.64 7.86 -14.26
C SER A 609 16.69 8.24 -15.44
N ARG A 610 17.26 8.49 -16.65
CA ARG A 610 16.61 9.16 -17.82
C ARG A 610 17.07 8.82 -19.27
N ARG A 611 16.24 9.24 -20.25
CA ARG A 611 16.60 9.74 -21.60
C ARG A 611 16.21 11.24 -21.72
N ARG A 612 16.68 11.92 -22.79
CA ARG A 612 16.69 13.40 -23.04
C ARG A 612 15.30 14.07 -23.01
N ARG A 613 15.13 15.40 -22.78
CA ARG A 613 16.07 16.56 -22.76
C ARG A 613 15.57 17.69 -21.81
N ALA A 614 16.47 18.59 -21.40
CA ALA A 614 16.26 19.96 -20.87
C ALA A 614 15.25 20.22 -19.71
N ILE A 615 15.75 20.30 -18.47
CA ILE A 615 15.74 21.48 -17.56
C ILE A 615 16.62 21.13 -16.33
N ILE A 616 17.18 22.14 -15.65
CA ILE A 616 18.29 22.01 -14.69
C ILE A 616 17.82 21.70 -13.27
N GLN A 617 18.39 20.67 -12.64
CA GLN A 617 18.69 20.62 -11.19
C GLN A 617 19.69 19.47 -10.91
N PRO A 618 20.74 19.67 -10.07
CA PRO A 618 21.79 18.67 -9.81
C PRO A 618 21.52 17.79 -8.58
N SER A 619 22.34 16.73 -8.40
CA SER A 619 22.04 15.52 -7.61
C SER A 619 21.14 14.54 -8.38
N ALA A 620 20.88 13.32 -7.89
CA ALA A 620 21.42 12.14 -8.59
C ALA A 620 20.45 11.14 -9.32
N LEU A 621 20.82 10.62 -10.51
CA LEU A 621 19.89 9.98 -11.49
C LEU A 621 20.21 8.53 -12.09
N LEU A 622 20.01 7.37 -11.39
CA LEU A 622 20.32 5.91 -11.61
C LEU A 622 19.16 5.07 -12.12
N CYS A 623 19.43 4.01 -12.88
CA CYS A 623 18.59 2.81 -12.82
C CYS A 623 19.47 1.58 -12.96
N CYS A 624 19.07 0.48 -12.32
CA CYS A 624 19.41 -0.83 -12.85
C CYS A 624 18.80 -0.96 -14.27
N SER A 625 19.59 -1.25 -15.31
CA SER A 625 19.12 -1.30 -16.70
C SER A 625 19.18 -2.69 -17.33
N TYR A 626 18.25 -2.97 -18.25
CA TYR A 626 18.24 -4.18 -19.07
C TYR A 626 19.45 -4.26 -20.03
N ILE A 627 19.94 -5.48 -20.25
CA ILE A 627 20.91 -5.77 -21.32
C ILE A 627 20.16 -5.79 -22.66
N LEU A 628 20.42 -4.80 -23.52
CA LEU A 628 20.07 -4.88 -24.93
C LEU A 628 21.16 -5.65 -25.69
N LEU A 629 20.84 -6.89 -26.09
CA LEU A 629 21.65 -7.62 -27.06
C LEU A 629 21.58 -6.92 -28.42
N SER A 630 22.60 -6.11 -28.72
CA SER A 630 22.82 -5.56 -30.04
C SER A 630 23.04 -6.70 -31.04
N ARG A 631 22.06 -7.00 -31.88
CA ARG A 631 22.27 -7.82 -33.08
C ARG A 631 23.26 -7.08 -33.98
N SER A 632 24.50 -7.55 -34.00
CA SER A 632 25.51 -7.11 -34.97
C SER A 632 24.98 -7.31 -36.39
N ARG A 633 25.12 -6.29 -37.24
CA ARG A 633 24.70 -6.36 -38.65
C ARG A 633 25.64 -7.26 -39.43
N LEU A 634 25.33 -8.55 -39.51
CA LEU A 634 25.79 -9.39 -40.60
C LEU A 634 25.21 -8.82 -41.91
N ARG A 635 26.08 -8.21 -42.72
CA ARG A 635 25.76 -7.92 -44.12
C ARG A 635 25.83 -9.24 -44.88
N LEU A 636 24.73 -9.66 -45.48
CA LEU A 636 24.73 -10.63 -46.56
C LEU A 636 24.39 -9.89 -47.85
N HIS A 637 25.20 -10.10 -48.89
CA HIS A 637 24.87 -9.65 -50.23
C HIS A 637 23.73 -10.52 -50.80
N PRO A 638 22.74 -9.94 -51.49
CA PRO A 638 21.82 -10.71 -52.31
C PRO A 638 22.49 -11.05 -53.65
N SER A 639 22.57 -12.33 -54.00
CA SER A 639 23.03 -12.78 -55.31
C SER A 639 22.11 -13.86 -55.89
N ILE A 640 21.20 -13.40 -56.76
CA ILE A 640 20.77 -14.06 -58.00
C ILE A 640 19.90 -15.34 -57.90
N HIS A 641 18.62 -15.10 -58.22
CA HIS A 641 17.61 -15.93 -58.89
C HIS A 641 17.05 -17.26 -58.30
N PRO A 642 15.80 -17.63 -58.69
CA PRO A 642 15.06 -18.78 -58.14
C PRO A 642 14.89 -19.94 -59.11
N SER A 643 14.58 -21.13 -58.58
CA SER A 643 13.81 -22.17 -59.28
C SER A 643 13.15 -23.13 -58.29
N ASP A 644 12.25 -23.95 -58.82
CA ASP A 644 11.77 -25.24 -58.29
C ASP A 644 10.90 -25.28 -57.02
N SER A 645 9.61 -25.47 -57.31
CA SER A 645 8.57 -25.92 -56.39
C SER A 645 8.78 -27.34 -55.89
N LEU A 646 8.40 -27.62 -54.64
CA LEU A 646 7.85 -28.93 -54.28
C LEU A 646 6.84 -28.79 -53.14
N SER A 647 5.65 -29.34 -53.35
CA SER A 647 4.65 -29.57 -52.30
C SER A 647 4.97 -30.87 -51.56
N LEU A 648 4.58 -30.96 -50.28
CA LEU A 648 3.77 -32.08 -49.78
C LEU A 648 3.27 -31.85 -48.34
N THR A 649 2.33 -32.71 -47.95
CA THR A 649 1.40 -32.58 -46.83
C THR A 649 1.90 -33.12 -45.48
N PHE A 650 1.33 -32.57 -44.42
CA PHE A 650 0.97 -33.21 -43.13
C PHE A 650 1.76 -34.41 -42.59
N SER A 651 2.22 -34.25 -41.36
CA SER A 651 2.05 -35.24 -40.27
C SER A 651 1.76 -34.47 -38.98
#